data_AF-A0A8J3QJN6-F1
#
_entry.id   AF-A0A8J3QJN6-F1
#
_cell.length_a   1.000
_cell.length_b   1.000
_cell.length_c   1.000
_cell.angle_alpha   90.00
_cell.angle_beta   90.00
_cell.angle_gamma   90.00
#
_symmetry.space_group_name_H-M   'P 1'
#
loop_
_entity.id
_entity.type
_entity.pdbx_description
1 polymer ?
#
loop_
_entity_poly.entity_id
_entity_poly.type
_entity_poly.pdbx_seq_one_letter_code
_entity_poly.pdbx_strand_id
1 'polypeptide(L)'
;MPSLRKLLAATAAAMTLVLVSTSGQAAPAGPPARPPAGPGPDTSLATHTYSYADAALGQPLKGFAPYLFPGDNLSSKYPGGLVWSYFALNEVMKDPNSCSVFDWSVFEKALDEAAVWGRQVAFRFYVEYPGGSGTHPGNGIPPCLNGRMALRTNGFWGTVSPDYDDPDVIAALVSFINAFAQRYDRAGPGGTADPRVGFMSLGLVGLWGEWHTWPYDRDLADGYPNLMPTDATIRTIIGAYDTAFDNIQLEVRYPLAGTETANIGFHDDSWPYKEWRGGQLKSMTLPVSMNGWEDAFLQLQLNTGTENRWITQSIGGEARPEIQGSLYANWPGGSGQVDDVLAATELSHISWMINQTGAGGYSPTDPLVAAGVRKMGYNLHIPQANFNATASGTFKVGVTMQNNGVAPFYYPWTTVVGLRDASGAIVKTWDTTWDLRQVQPLTIRAFPDWNVGANPTYRDFGRPVNFSANLSTAGVAAGSYSLVLKVRNPLEAVTPAVLRARPAASRLTDWIIDQWRPAVPLSFANSNQGTDGWVNLGAMAVGSCSGDCTAPSVPSGLSVTGVTNTSVSLSWAASTDNVGVTGYQVFRDGALAGSPTGTTFTDTGRSPGQTYQYTVRARDAAGNISAASAAVPATTTGCSGDCTAPSAPTLSSPSKTDTTVSLSWTGSTDNVGVTGYEVFRGSTLVGSPSATTFTDTGLTASTAYSYTVKARDAAGNRSAASNTVTVTTNAAPQPPAGLVLDNFDGTPAYPSSNQNDLGRWTGANCFLDGGGSGVVTGGALSLRYNNCGWFGSDVGVDLNAYTYLVVRIRGAAGGEQAHFSLGLGGATKVFADFTLDGGAHPVITTSYQDIRIPMAANGINRNSPSQLAMGFWYGGNSTITIDHITFQ
;
A
#
# COMPACT_ATOMS: atom_id res chain seq x y z
N MET A 1 -22.72 -28.97 -20.22
CA MET A 1 -23.78 -28.58 -21.19
C MET A 1 -24.26 -27.15 -20.91
N PRO A 2 -23.50 -26.10 -21.31
CA PRO A 2 -23.86 -24.71 -21.02
C PRO A 2 -24.59 -23.98 -22.16
N SER A 3 -24.76 -24.59 -23.34
CA SER A 3 -25.23 -23.90 -24.54
C SER A 3 -26.76 -23.76 -24.66
N LEU A 4 -27.56 -24.51 -23.89
CA LEU A 4 -29.03 -24.47 -24.03
C LEU A 4 -29.70 -23.32 -23.25
N ARG A 5 -29.07 -22.80 -22.18
CA ARG A 5 -29.60 -21.62 -21.45
C ARG A 5 -29.37 -20.31 -22.19
N LYS A 6 -28.33 -20.23 -23.04
CA LYS A 6 -28.00 -19.01 -23.80
C LYS A 6 -28.89 -18.80 -25.03
N LEU A 7 -29.52 -19.85 -25.57
CA LEU A 7 -30.39 -19.75 -26.75
C LEU A 7 -31.80 -19.20 -26.42
N LEU A 8 -32.28 -19.38 -25.19
CA LEU A 8 -33.61 -18.90 -24.77
C LEU A 8 -33.63 -17.41 -24.38
N ALA A 9 -32.48 -16.83 -24.03
CA ALA A 9 -32.36 -15.39 -23.74
C ALA A 9 -32.28 -14.53 -25.02
N ALA A 10 -31.72 -15.06 -26.11
CA ALA A 10 -31.53 -14.33 -27.36
C ALA A 10 -32.85 -14.09 -28.15
N THR A 11 -33.89 -14.90 -27.93
CA THR A 11 -35.20 -14.74 -28.59
C THR A 11 -36.19 -13.87 -27.81
N ALA A 12 -35.89 -13.47 -26.56
CA ALA A 12 -36.74 -12.58 -25.78
C ALA A 12 -36.43 -11.08 -26.01
N ALA A 13 -35.28 -10.75 -26.59
CA ALA A 13 -34.81 -9.37 -26.78
C ALA A 13 -35.44 -8.63 -27.97
N ALA A 14 -36.31 -9.27 -28.77
CA ALA A 14 -36.84 -8.68 -30.01
C ALA A 14 -38.33 -8.28 -29.99
N MET A 15 -39.06 -8.42 -28.87
CA MET A 15 -40.45 -7.99 -28.80
C MET A 15 -40.86 -7.51 -27.39
N THR A 16 -40.46 -6.30 -27.00
CA THR A 16 -41.28 -5.46 -26.11
C THR A 16 -40.89 -3.98 -26.28
N LEU A 17 -41.41 -3.35 -27.33
CA LEU A 17 -41.42 -1.89 -27.46
C LEU A 17 -42.85 -1.40 -27.24
N VAL A 18 -43.32 -1.34 -25.99
CA VAL A 18 -44.51 -0.55 -25.59
C VAL A 18 -44.39 -0.14 -24.12
N LEU A 19 -44.22 1.17 -23.90
CA LEU A 19 -44.62 2.00 -22.75
C LEU A 19 -44.52 1.40 -21.33
N VAL A 20 -43.52 1.86 -20.55
CA VAL A 20 -43.76 2.29 -19.16
C VAL A 20 -42.98 3.57 -18.90
N SER A 21 -43.69 4.70 -18.94
CA SER A 21 -43.34 5.90 -18.19
C SER A 21 -43.79 5.72 -16.74
N THR A 22 -42.83 5.68 -15.80
CA THR A 22 -42.84 6.24 -14.43
C THR A 22 -41.69 5.59 -13.66
N SER A 23 -40.65 6.36 -13.38
CA SER A 23 -39.61 6.05 -12.41
C SER A 23 -40.21 5.99 -11.00
N GLY A 24 -40.75 4.84 -10.61
CA GLY A 24 -40.96 4.52 -9.20
C GLY A 24 -39.65 4.00 -8.62
N GLN A 25 -39.16 4.61 -7.53
CA GLN A 25 -38.08 4.04 -6.72
C GLN A 25 -38.44 2.59 -6.37
N ALA A 26 -37.50 1.65 -6.54
CA ALA A 26 -37.69 0.32 -6.03
C ALA A 26 -37.67 0.38 -4.49
N ALA A 27 -38.50 -0.42 -3.84
CA ALA A 27 -38.43 -0.58 -2.39
C ALA A 27 -37.18 -1.41 -2.02
N PRO A 28 -36.67 -1.28 -0.77
CA PRO A 28 -35.63 -2.16 -0.26
C PRO A 28 -35.95 -3.63 -0.54
N ALA A 29 -34.95 -4.41 -0.94
CA ALA A 29 -35.10 -5.86 -1.17
C ALA A 29 -35.46 -6.60 0.13
N GLY A 30 -35.12 -6.01 1.27
CA GLY A 30 -35.37 -6.59 2.59
C GLY A 30 -34.27 -7.57 3.00
N PRO A 31 -34.43 -8.22 4.16
CA PRO A 31 -33.44 -9.15 4.67
C PRO A 31 -33.27 -10.33 3.70
N PRO A 32 -32.03 -10.70 3.33
CA PRO A 32 -31.80 -11.82 2.42
C PRO A 32 -32.21 -13.13 3.07
N ALA A 33 -32.68 -14.07 2.25
CA ALA A 33 -33.05 -15.40 2.72
C ALA A 33 -31.81 -16.16 3.20
N ARG A 34 -31.89 -16.74 4.40
CA ARG A 34 -30.86 -17.62 4.95
C ARG A 34 -30.54 -18.77 3.97
N PRO A 35 -29.27 -19.02 3.64
CA PRO A 35 -28.89 -20.16 2.80
C PRO A 35 -29.42 -21.49 3.37
N PRO A 36 -29.78 -22.45 2.50
CA PRO A 36 -30.24 -23.76 2.94
C PRO A 36 -29.15 -24.46 3.76
N ALA A 37 -29.57 -25.29 4.72
CA ALA A 37 -28.62 -26.09 5.48
C ALA A 37 -27.92 -27.10 4.56
N GLY A 38 -26.59 -27.10 4.59
CA GLY A 38 -25.79 -28.16 3.97
C GLY A 38 -25.90 -29.48 4.73
N PRO A 39 -25.23 -30.54 4.24
CA PRO A 39 -25.16 -31.80 4.98
C PRO A 39 -24.52 -31.59 6.35
N GLY A 40 -24.98 -32.33 7.35
CA GLY A 40 -24.34 -32.34 8.68
C GLY A 40 -22.96 -33.00 8.66
N PRO A 41 -22.15 -32.80 9.72
CA PRO A 41 -20.92 -33.58 9.96
C PRO A 41 -21.19 -35.09 9.93
N ASP A 42 -20.24 -35.86 9.40
CA ASP A 42 -20.33 -37.32 9.41
C ASP A 42 -20.01 -37.84 10.82
N THR A 43 -21.04 -38.23 11.56
CA THR A 43 -20.95 -38.69 12.94
C THR A 43 -20.35 -40.10 13.07
N SER A 44 -20.10 -40.80 11.97
CA SER A 44 -19.40 -42.09 11.98
C SER A 44 -17.87 -41.95 12.07
N LEU A 45 -17.34 -40.74 11.88
CA LEU A 45 -15.91 -40.42 11.95
C LEU A 45 -15.56 -39.77 13.29
N ALA A 46 -14.33 -39.97 13.76
CA ALA A 46 -13.83 -39.27 14.93
C ALA A 46 -13.84 -37.75 14.70
N THR A 47 -14.32 -37.00 15.70
CA THR A 47 -14.40 -35.53 15.65
C THR A 47 -13.18 -34.91 16.31
N HIS A 48 -12.54 -34.00 15.59
CA HIS A 48 -11.41 -33.19 16.06
C HIS A 48 -11.87 -31.74 16.11
N THR A 49 -11.71 -31.07 17.25
CA THR A 49 -12.16 -29.69 17.46
C THR A 49 -10.97 -28.74 17.52
N TYR A 50 -11.18 -27.50 17.08
CA TYR A 50 -10.14 -26.48 17.04
C TYR A 50 -10.61 -25.18 17.67
N SER A 51 -9.71 -24.56 18.43
CA SER A 51 -9.99 -23.28 19.07
C SER A 51 -9.85 -22.14 18.07
N TYR A 52 -10.73 -21.15 18.21
CA TYR A 52 -10.60 -19.88 17.52
C TYR A 52 -9.33 -19.14 17.97
N ALA A 53 -8.65 -18.51 17.02
CA ALA A 53 -7.65 -17.48 17.27
C ALA A 53 -7.81 -16.41 16.19
N ASP A 54 -7.41 -15.17 16.48
CA ASP A 54 -7.48 -14.11 15.49
C ASP A 54 -6.66 -14.45 14.25
N ALA A 55 -7.29 -14.33 13.08
CA ALA A 55 -6.61 -14.53 11.81
C ALA A 55 -5.46 -13.51 11.62
N ALA A 56 -4.47 -13.87 10.81
CA ALA A 56 -3.43 -12.92 10.41
C ALA A 56 -4.06 -11.67 9.76
N LEU A 57 -3.44 -10.50 9.97
CA LEU A 57 -3.89 -9.25 9.33
C LEU A 57 -3.61 -9.25 7.83
N GLY A 58 -2.44 -9.79 7.43
CA GLY A 58 -2.13 -10.02 6.03
C GLY A 58 -2.99 -11.14 5.47
N GLN A 59 -4.05 -10.77 4.75
CA GLN A 59 -4.96 -11.69 4.07
C GLN A 59 -5.02 -11.34 2.58
N PRO A 60 -5.14 -12.33 1.68
CA PRO A 60 -5.43 -12.06 0.28
C PRO A 60 -6.83 -11.48 0.10
N LEU A 61 -7.00 -10.60 -0.88
CA LEU A 61 -8.32 -10.14 -1.37
C LEU A 61 -9.24 -9.48 -0.32
N LYS A 62 -8.70 -8.97 0.79
CA LYS A 62 -9.43 -8.19 1.78
C LYS A 62 -8.54 -7.20 2.53
N GLY A 63 -9.16 -6.28 3.26
CA GLY A 63 -8.46 -5.30 4.06
C GLY A 63 -7.82 -4.20 3.21
N PHE A 64 -6.80 -3.53 3.76
CA PHE A 64 -6.20 -2.33 3.14
C PHE A 64 -5.49 -2.64 1.82
N ALA A 65 -5.81 -1.85 0.79
CA ALA A 65 -5.13 -1.79 -0.49
C ALA A 65 -4.41 -0.45 -0.62
N PRO A 66 -3.18 -0.30 -0.10
CA PRO A 66 -2.38 0.89 -0.35
C PRO A 66 -2.01 0.97 -1.83
N TYR A 67 -1.66 2.16 -2.31
CA TYR A 67 -1.26 2.36 -3.70
C TYR A 67 -0.02 1.56 -4.06
N LEU A 68 0.08 1.16 -5.32
CA LEU A 68 1.26 0.60 -5.94
C LEU A 68 1.91 1.67 -6.80
N PHE A 69 3.11 2.12 -6.41
CA PHE A 69 3.97 2.95 -7.23
C PHE A 69 5.12 2.12 -7.80
N PRO A 70 5.59 2.42 -9.03
CA PRO A 70 6.73 1.72 -9.61
C PRO A 70 7.98 1.81 -8.74
N GLY A 71 8.60 0.67 -8.43
CA GLY A 71 9.77 0.54 -7.58
C GLY A 71 9.48 0.44 -6.07
N ASP A 72 8.22 0.27 -5.68
CA ASP A 72 7.83 0.23 -4.27
C ASP A 72 8.40 -0.99 -3.53
N ASN A 73 8.80 -0.76 -2.27
CA ASN A 73 9.03 -1.84 -1.31
C ASN A 73 7.74 -2.14 -0.54
N LEU A 74 6.96 -3.14 -0.98
CA LEU A 74 5.69 -3.45 -0.34
C LEU A 74 5.82 -4.20 1.00
N SER A 75 7.04 -4.55 1.44
CA SER A 75 7.26 -5.08 2.79
C SER A 75 7.20 -4.00 3.87
N SER A 76 7.41 -2.72 3.52
CA SER A 76 7.28 -1.61 4.47
C SER A 76 5.86 -1.05 4.58
N LYS A 77 4.94 -1.52 3.75
CA LYS A 77 3.51 -1.13 3.81
C LYS A 77 2.74 -1.98 4.79
N TYR A 78 1.56 -1.51 5.21
CA TYR A 78 0.66 -2.26 6.09
C TYR A 78 0.46 -3.71 5.59
N PRO A 79 0.42 -4.72 6.49
CA PRO A 79 0.23 -6.11 6.10
C PRO A 79 -1.06 -6.32 5.33
N GLY A 80 -0.96 -6.89 4.12
CA GLY A 80 -2.11 -7.13 3.26
C GLY A 80 -1.70 -7.89 2.01
N GLY A 81 -2.64 -8.61 1.40
CA GLY A 81 -2.44 -9.31 0.13
C GLY A 81 -2.92 -8.53 -1.09
N LEU A 82 -3.38 -7.29 -0.91
CA LEU A 82 -3.93 -6.45 -1.98
C LEU A 82 -3.18 -5.11 -2.04
N VAL A 83 -3.03 -4.57 -3.25
CA VAL A 83 -2.59 -3.19 -3.52
C VAL A 83 -3.48 -2.57 -4.58
N TRP A 84 -3.47 -1.25 -4.69
CA TRP A 84 -4.30 -0.50 -5.62
C TRP A 84 -3.49 0.25 -6.69
N SER A 85 -3.99 0.33 -7.93
CA SER A 85 -3.40 1.19 -8.96
C SER A 85 -4.42 1.72 -9.97
N TYR A 86 -4.10 2.84 -10.61
CA TYR A 86 -4.90 3.44 -11.68
C TYR A 86 -4.12 3.40 -12.99
N PHE A 87 -4.81 3.31 -14.13
CA PHE A 87 -4.18 3.34 -15.45
C PHE A 87 -5.00 4.20 -16.40
N ALA A 88 -4.32 5.07 -17.16
CA ALA A 88 -5.00 5.81 -18.22
C ALA A 88 -5.26 4.87 -19.42
N LEU A 89 -6.45 4.93 -20.00
CA LEU A 89 -6.83 4.02 -21.08
C LEU A 89 -5.90 4.13 -22.31
N ASN A 90 -5.42 5.34 -22.62
CA ASN A 90 -4.48 5.59 -23.71
C ASN A 90 -3.07 5.00 -23.49
N GLU A 91 -2.71 4.59 -22.27
CA GLU A 91 -1.46 3.88 -22.03
C GLU A 91 -1.52 2.44 -22.54
N VAL A 92 -2.73 1.92 -22.79
CA VAL A 92 -2.94 0.59 -23.36
C VAL A 92 -3.45 0.69 -24.79
N MET A 93 -4.35 1.62 -25.09
CA MET A 93 -4.87 1.87 -26.43
C MET A 93 -4.04 2.93 -27.17
N LYS A 94 -2.77 2.62 -27.45
CA LYS A 94 -1.78 3.60 -27.96
C LYS A 94 -1.80 3.81 -29.48
N ASP A 95 -2.37 2.90 -30.25
CA ASP A 95 -2.32 2.95 -31.71
C ASP A 95 -3.24 4.07 -32.25
N PRO A 96 -2.74 5.10 -32.95
CA PRO A 96 -3.57 6.17 -33.48
C PRO A 96 -4.48 5.74 -34.64
N ASN A 97 -4.27 4.56 -35.22
CA ASN A 97 -5.02 4.08 -36.37
C ASN A 97 -6.08 3.03 -36.00
N SER A 98 -6.00 2.42 -34.81
CA SER A 98 -6.89 1.32 -34.42
C SER A 98 -7.19 1.30 -32.92
N CYS A 99 -8.48 1.38 -32.56
CA CYS A 99 -8.96 1.19 -31.20
C CYS A 99 -9.05 -0.30 -30.78
N SER A 100 -8.42 -1.21 -31.53
CA SER A 100 -8.41 -2.65 -31.24
C SER A 100 -7.00 -3.23 -31.15
N VAL A 101 -5.97 -2.38 -31.15
CA VAL A 101 -4.57 -2.76 -30.91
C VAL A 101 -4.18 -2.28 -29.52
N PHE A 102 -3.68 -3.21 -28.69
CA PHE A 102 -3.44 -2.98 -27.27
C PHE A 102 -1.99 -3.27 -26.89
N ASP A 103 -1.37 -2.34 -26.16
CA ASP A 103 -0.08 -2.50 -25.49
C ASP A 103 -0.28 -2.64 -23.98
N TRP A 104 -0.25 -3.87 -23.50
CA TRP A 104 -0.48 -4.19 -22.09
C TRP A 104 0.74 -3.99 -21.19
N SER A 105 1.88 -3.49 -21.72
CA SER A 105 3.16 -3.50 -21.00
C SER A 105 3.14 -2.76 -19.67
N VAL A 106 2.44 -1.63 -19.57
CA VAL A 106 2.32 -0.86 -18.32
C VAL A 106 1.58 -1.67 -17.25
N PHE A 107 0.50 -2.33 -17.63
CA PHE A 107 -0.33 -3.12 -16.73
C PHE A 107 0.36 -4.42 -16.32
N GLU A 108 1.01 -5.11 -17.26
CA GLU A 108 1.78 -6.33 -16.98
C GLU A 108 2.90 -6.09 -15.96
N LYS A 109 3.61 -4.96 -16.07
CA LYS A 109 4.66 -4.61 -15.12
C LYS A 109 4.10 -4.38 -13.71
N ALA A 110 2.99 -3.67 -13.59
CA ALA A 110 2.33 -3.47 -12.30
C ALA A 110 1.86 -4.79 -11.67
N LEU A 111 1.25 -5.68 -12.47
CA LEU A 111 0.85 -7.01 -12.02
C LEU A 111 2.04 -7.85 -11.56
N ASP A 112 3.14 -7.84 -12.32
CA ASP A 112 4.35 -8.56 -11.97
C ASP A 112 5.01 -7.99 -10.69
N GLU A 113 4.98 -6.67 -10.51
CA GLU A 113 5.59 -6.01 -9.36
C GLU A 113 4.82 -6.32 -8.07
N ALA A 114 3.49 -6.29 -8.11
CA ALA A 114 2.68 -6.75 -6.98
C ALA A 114 2.94 -8.23 -6.67
N ALA A 115 3.05 -9.08 -7.70
CA ALA A 115 3.30 -10.51 -7.56
C ALA A 115 4.67 -10.82 -6.94
N VAL A 116 5.71 -10.02 -7.25
CA VAL A 116 7.02 -10.09 -6.57
C VAL A 116 6.85 -9.98 -5.06
N TRP A 117 5.94 -9.14 -4.58
CA TRP A 117 5.69 -9.00 -3.14
C TRP A 117 4.62 -9.94 -2.58
N GLY A 118 4.17 -10.92 -3.37
CA GLY A 118 3.14 -11.88 -2.97
C GLY A 118 1.75 -11.27 -2.86
N ARG A 119 1.49 -10.13 -3.50
CA ARG A 119 0.22 -9.39 -3.47
C ARG A 119 -0.47 -9.39 -4.84
N GLN A 120 -1.79 -9.21 -4.82
CA GLN A 120 -2.63 -9.05 -6.00
C GLN A 120 -3.00 -7.57 -6.18
N VAL A 121 -3.40 -7.20 -7.40
CA VAL A 121 -3.76 -5.82 -7.74
C VAL A 121 -5.27 -5.68 -7.84
N ALA A 122 -5.83 -4.74 -7.08
CA ALA A 122 -7.09 -4.09 -7.40
C ALA A 122 -6.80 -2.84 -8.23
N PHE A 123 -7.59 -2.56 -9.27
CA PHE A 123 -7.27 -1.45 -10.18
C PHE A 123 -8.49 -0.82 -10.86
N ARG A 124 -8.26 0.33 -11.47
CA ARG A 124 -9.21 1.04 -12.33
C ARG A 124 -8.50 1.58 -13.59
N PHE A 125 -9.14 1.43 -14.75
CA PHE A 125 -8.79 2.18 -15.95
C PHE A 125 -9.67 3.42 -16.06
N TYR A 126 -9.08 4.57 -16.38
CA TYR A 126 -9.80 5.84 -16.54
C TYR A 126 -9.58 6.49 -17.90
N VAL A 127 -10.51 7.35 -18.29
CA VAL A 127 -10.44 8.17 -19.52
C VAL A 127 -10.07 9.62 -19.20
N GLU A 128 -10.43 10.11 -18.01
CA GLU A 128 -10.08 11.44 -17.54
C GLU A 128 -9.70 11.42 -16.06
N TYR A 129 -8.64 12.16 -15.70
CA TYR A 129 -8.16 12.29 -14.33
C TYR A 129 -7.51 13.67 -14.13
N PRO A 130 -8.04 14.54 -13.24
CA PRO A 130 -7.45 15.85 -12.94
C PRO A 130 -5.97 15.77 -12.54
N GLY A 131 -5.10 16.41 -13.32
CA GLY A 131 -3.65 16.43 -13.05
C GLY A 131 -2.91 15.08 -13.22
N GLY A 132 -3.61 14.01 -13.58
CA GLY A 132 -3.07 12.64 -13.58
C GLY A 132 -2.87 12.07 -12.17
N SER A 133 -2.53 10.78 -12.08
CA SER A 133 -2.37 10.09 -10.80
C SER A 133 -0.95 10.20 -10.22
N GLY A 134 -0.15 11.16 -10.71
CA GLY A 134 1.29 11.28 -10.44
C GLY A 134 2.16 10.38 -11.34
N THR A 135 1.81 9.10 -11.49
CA THR A 135 2.53 8.14 -12.35
C THR A 135 1.87 7.89 -13.70
N HIS A 136 0.60 8.28 -13.86
CA HIS A 136 -0.19 8.09 -15.08
C HIS A 136 -0.78 9.43 -15.57
N PRO A 137 -0.93 9.63 -16.89
CA PRO A 137 -1.30 10.92 -17.47
C PRO A 137 -2.77 11.27 -17.23
N GLY A 138 -3.07 12.56 -17.02
CA GLY A 138 -4.45 12.99 -16.75
C GLY A 138 -5.43 12.83 -17.93
N ASN A 139 -4.94 12.94 -19.17
CA ASN A 139 -5.73 12.63 -20.36
C ASN A 139 -5.55 11.16 -20.71
N GLY A 140 -6.61 10.36 -20.54
CA GLY A 140 -6.65 8.94 -20.90
C GLY A 140 -7.36 8.63 -22.21
N ILE A 141 -7.78 9.64 -23.00
CA ILE A 141 -8.49 9.42 -24.26
C ILE A 141 -7.57 8.73 -25.29
N PRO A 142 -7.97 7.58 -25.85
CA PRO A 142 -7.19 6.88 -26.85
C PRO A 142 -6.93 7.72 -28.12
N PRO A 143 -5.68 7.81 -28.62
CA PRO A 143 -5.36 8.56 -29.84
C PRO A 143 -6.09 8.08 -31.10
N CYS A 144 -6.58 6.83 -31.14
CA CYS A 144 -7.40 6.33 -32.25
C CYS A 144 -8.72 7.08 -32.45
N LEU A 145 -9.19 7.80 -31.42
CA LEU A 145 -10.40 8.61 -31.47
C LEU A 145 -10.13 10.04 -31.95
N ASN A 146 -8.88 10.50 -32.03
CA ASN A 146 -8.55 11.88 -32.39
C ASN A 146 -9.26 12.34 -33.68
N GLY A 147 -10.06 13.41 -33.56
CA GLY A 147 -10.81 14.00 -34.67
C GLY A 147 -12.09 13.25 -35.08
N ARG A 148 -12.52 12.22 -34.33
CA ARG A 148 -13.72 11.41 -34.64
C ARG A 148 -14.92 11.67 -33.74
N MET A 149 -14.68 12.17 -32.52
CA MET A 149 -15.71 12.49 -31.52
C MET A 149 -15.66 13.95 -31.11
N ALA A 150 -16.72 14.43 -30.47
CA ALA A 150 -16.68 15.70 -29.75
C ALA A 150 -15.90 15.53 -28.42
N LEU A 151 -15.07 16.52 -28.11
CA LEU A 151 -14.45 16.66 -26.79
C LEU A 151 -15.28 17.62 -25.95
N ARG A 152 -15.47 17.28 -24.69
CA ARG A 152 -16.18 18.08 -23.70
C ARG A 152 -15.21 18.48 -22.58
N THR A 153 -15.27 19.73 -22.15
CA THR A 153 -14.34 20.28 -21.16
C THR A 153 -15.05 20.46 -19.82
N ASN A 154 -14.52 19.83 -18.78
CA ASN A 154 -14.87 20.16 -17.40
C ASN A 154 -13.95 21.30 -16.94
N GLY A 155 -14.42 22.54 -17.08
CA GLY A 155 -13.64 23.73 -16.74
C GLY A 155 -13.34 23.89 -15.25
N PHE A 156 -14.09 23.19 -14.39
CA PHE A 156 -13.89 23.25 -12.94
C PHE A 156 -12.62 22.50 -12.53
N TRP A 157 -12.45 21.29 -13.07
CA TRP A 157 -11.30 20.43 -12.76
C TRP A 157 -10.18 20.50 -13.81
N GLY A 158 -10.39 21.25 -14.90
CA GLY A 158 -9.44 21.33 -16.00
C GLY A 158 -9.26 20.02 -16.76
N THR A 159 -10.29 19.17 -16.80
CA THR A 159 -10.26 17.90 -17.55
C THR A 159 -10.98 17.98 -18.88
N VAL A 160 -10.63 17.06 -19.76
CA VAL A 160 -11.29 16.86 -21.05
C VAL A 160 -11.76 15.41 -21.12
N SER A 161 -13.02 15.24 -21.47
CA SER A 161 -13.66 13.95 -21.67
C SER A 161 -14.18 13.82 -23.10
N PRO A 162 -14.29 12.60 -23.64
CA PRO A 162 -15.02 12.40 -24.87
C PRO A 162 -16.51 12.57 -24.62
N ASP A 163 -17.27 12.87 -25.67
CA ASP A 163 -18.70 12.59 -25.66
C ASP A 163 -18.92 11.08 -25.50
N TYR A 164 -19.31 10.65 -24.29
CA TYR A 164 -19.52 9.23 -23.99
C TYR A 164 -20.67 8.60 -24.79
N ASP A 165 -21.61 9.40 -25.32
CA ASP A 165 -22.71 8.92 -26.17
C ASP A 165 -22.30 8.79 -27.66
N ASP A 166 -21.08 9.18 -28.02
CA ASP A 166 -20.56 9.05 -29.37
C ASP A 166 -20.37 7.55 -29.75
N PRO A 167 -20.89 7.08 -30.89
CA PRO A 167 -20.79 5.68 -31.29
C PRO A 167 -19.35 5.15 -31.40
N ASP A 168 -18.39 5.99 -31.83
CA ASP A 168 -16.98 5.58 -31.95
C ASP A 168 -16.34 5.41 -30.57
N VAL A 169 -16.73 6.26 -29.60
CA VAL A 169 -16.29 6.15 -28.20
C VAL A 169 -16.85 4.87 -27.60
N ILE A 170 -18.16 4.61 -27.73
CA ILE A 170 -18.80 3.37 -27.23
C ILE A 170 -18.11 2.14 -27.83
N ALA A 171 -17.86 2.13 -29.14
CA ALA A 171 -17.17 1.03 -29.81
C ALA A 171 -15.75 0.81 -29.30
N ALA A 172 -14.98 1.88 -29.04
CA ALA A 172 -13.63 1.79 -28.48
C ALA A 172 -13.64 1.24 -27.05
N LEU A 173 -14.57 1.69 -26.20
CA LEU A 173 -14.70 1.18 -24.82
C LEU A 173 -15.08 -0.30 -24.83
N VAL A 174 -16.06 -0.72 -25.64
CA VAL A 174 -16.46 -2.13 -25.78
C VAL A 174 -15.33 -2.99 -26.35
N SER A 175 -14.55 -2.46 -27.30
CA SER A 175 -13.35 -3.12 -27.83
C SER A 175 -12.34 -3.41 -26.73
N PHE A 176 -12.05 -2.42 -25.86
CA PHE A 176 -11.18 -2.60 -24.70
C PHE A 176 -11.70 -3.64 -23.71
N ILE A 177 -12.99 -3.55 -23.30
CA ILE A 177 -13.62 -4.48 -22.35
C ILE A 177 -13.45 -5.93 -22.81
N ASN A 178 -13.78 -6.20 -24.09
CA ASN A 178 -13.69 -7.54 -24.65
C ASN A 178 -12.24 -8.05 -24.73
N ALA A 179 -11.31 -7.21 -25.17
CA ALA A 179 -9.90 -7.56 -25.26
C ALA A 179 -9.28 -7.81 -23.88
N PHE A 180 -9.64 -7.00 -22.88
CA PHE A 180 -9.20 -7.18 -21.51
C PHE A 180 -9.72 -8.50 -20.94
N ALA A 181 -11.02 -8.76 -21.03
CA ALA A 181 -11.62 -10.00 -20.52
C ALA A 181 -11.00 -11.24 -21.20
N GLN A 182 -10.83 -11.20 -22.52
CA GLN A 182 -10.16 -12.28 -23.25
C GLN A 182 -8.74 -12.54 -22.72
N ARG A 183 -8.01 -11.49 -22.37
CA ARG A 183 -6.61 -11.58 -21.93
C ARG A 183 -6.42 -11.91 -20.46
N TYR A 184 -7.27 -11.40 -19.57
CA TYR A 184 -7.03 -11.48 -18.12
C TYR A 184 -8.13 -12.21 -17.36
N ASP A 185 -9.35 -12.27 -17.87
CA ASP A 185 -10.44 -13.01 -17.23
C ASP A 185 -10.47 -14.48 -17.66
N ARG A 186 -10.03 -14.78 -18.89
CA ARG A 186 -10.19 -16.10 -19.53
C ARG A 186 -8.89 -16.77 -19.97
N ALA A 187 -7.74 -16.13 -19.86
CA ALA A 187 -6.48 -16.64 -20.42
C ALA A 187 -5.71 -17.60 -19.50
N GLY A 188 -6.10 -17.72 -18.22
CA GLY A 188 -5.47 -18.64 -17.29
C GLY A 188 -5.74 -20.11 -17.64
N PRO A 189 -4.90 -21.06 -17.16
CA PRO A 189 -5.14 -22.49 -17.35
C PRO A 189 -6.56 -22.89 -16.93
N GLY A 190 -7.28 -23.59 -17.82
CA GLY A 190 -8.67 -23.99 -17.58
C GLY A 190 -9.70 -22.87 -17.78
N GLY A 191 -9.33 -21.72 -18.36
CA GLY A 191 -10.24 -20.60 -18.59
C GLY A 191 -10.44 -19.73 -17.34
N THR A 192 -9.41 -19.60 -16.51
CA THR A 192 -9.44 -18.88 -15.22
C THR A 192 -8.90 -17.46 -15.34
N ALA A 193 -9.26 -16.61 -14.38
CA ALA A 193 -8.70 -15.27 -14.26
C ALA A 193 -7.19 -15.30 -13.98
N ASP A 194 -6.49 -14.24 -14.40
CA ASP A 194 -5.08 -14.03 -14.10
C ASP A 194 -4.87 -14.02 -12.58
N PRO A 195 -3.95 -14.84 -12.04
CA PRO A 195 -3.76 -15.00 -10.60
C PRO A 195 -3.27 -13.73 -9.89
N ARG A 196 -2.77 -12.74 -10.65
CA ARG A 196 -2.25 -11.47 -10.11
C ARG A 196 -3.35 -10.43 -9.92
N VAL A 197 -4.52 -10.62 -10.51
CA VAL A 197 -5.67 -9.71 -10.40
C VAL A 197 -6.50 -10.05 -9.17
N GLY A 198 -6.85 -9.01 -8.40
CA GLY A 198 -7.71 -9.10 -7.23
C GLY A 198 -9.13 -8.58 -7.48
N PHE A 199 -9.26 -7.35 -7.98
CA PHE A 199 -10.56 -6.71 -8.27
C PHE A 199 -10.40 -5.71 -9.42
N MET A 200 -11.46 -5.48 -10.18
CA MET A 200 -11.50 -4.41 -11.19
C MET A 200 -12.63 -3.45 -10.89
N SER A 201 -12.30 -2.22 -10.54
CA SER A 201 -13.28 -1.15 -10.51
C SER A 201 -13.48 -0.58 -11.90
N LEU A 202 -14.74 -0.45 -12.32
CA LEU A 202 -15.09 0.06 -13.64
C LEU A 202 -14.89 1.58 -13.65
N GLY A 203 -14.07 2.10 -14.56
CA GLY A 203 -13.80 3.54 -14.61
C GLY A 203 -13.68 4.18 -15.98
N LEU A 204 -14.23 3.52 -17.02
CA LEU A 204 -14.20 4.06 -18.38
C LEU A 204 -15.12 5.26 -18.61
N VAL A 205 -15.84 5.71 -17.58
CA VAL A 205 -16.79 6.83 -17.64
C VAL A 205 -16.60 7.72 -16.43
N GLY A 206 -16.56 9.02 -16.68
CA GLY A 206 -16.59 10.07 -15.66
C GLY A 206 -15.23 10.45 -15.11
N LEU A 207 -15.26 11.53 -14.32
CA LEU A 207 -14.15 12.12 -13.60
C LEU A 207 -13.50 11.09 -12.67
N TRP A 208 -12.16 10.98 -12.69
CA TRP A 208 -11.39 9.93 -11.99
C TRP A 208 -11.75 8.48 -12.35
N GLY A 209 -12.58 8.30 -13.38
CA GLY A 209 -13.22 7.02 -13.70
C GLY A 209 -14.25 6.59 -12.65
N GLU A 210 -14.99 7.52 -12.07
CA GLU A 210 -15.90 7.25 -10.94
C GLU A 210 -17.38 7.37 -11.29
N TRP A 211 -17.72 7.36 -12.59
CA TRP A 211 -19.10 7.41 -13.06
C TRP A 211 -19.91 8.64 -12.57
N HIS A 212 -19.22 9.77 -12.41
CA HIS A 212 -19.79 11.10 -12.21
C HIS A 212 -18.94 12.14 -12.95
N THR A 213 -19.48 13.32 -13.23
CA THR A 213 -18.78 14.41 -13.93
C THR A 213 -18.91 15.73 -13.18
N TRP A 214 -19.07 15.68 -11.86
CA TRP A 214 -19.39 16.85 -11.04
C TRP A 214 -18.46 18.07 -11.33
N PRO A 215 -18.99 19.31 -11.40
CA PRO A 215 -20.41 19.68 -11.28
C PRO A 215 -21.23 19.51 -12.57
N TYR A 216 -20.62 19.00 -13.63
CA TYR A 216 -21.24 18.86 -14.94
C TYR A 216 -22.05 17.57 -15.06
N ASP A 217 -22.86 17.27 -14.06
CA ASP A 217 -23.60 16.02 -13.95
C ASP A 217 -25.08 16.19 -14.34
N ARG A 218 -25.96 15.33 -13.82
CA ARG A 218 -27.39 15.37 -14.17
C ARG A 218 -28.16 16.46 -13.43
N ASP A 219 -27.56 17.08 -12.42
CA ASP A 219 -28.11 18.28 -11.80
C ASP A 219 -27.91 19.47 -12.76
N LEU A 220 -29.01 20.02 -13.25
CA LEU A 220 -29.02 21.20 -14.11
C LEU A 220 -29.41 22.46 -13.33
N ALA A 221 -29.72 22.34 -12.03
CA ALA A 221 -30.16 23.46 -11.21
C ALA A 221 -29.02 24.43 -10.86
N ASP A 222 -27.77 23.96 -10.93
CA ASP A 222 -26.56 24.73 -10.67
C ASP A 222 -26.02 25.48 -11.91
N GLY A 223 -26.63 25.25 -13.08
CA GLY A 223 -26.31 25.92 -14.34
C GLY A 223 -25.15 25.31 -15.15
N TYR A 224 -24.58 24.18 -14.71
CA TYR A 224 -23.59 23.45 -15.51
C TYR A 224 -24.27 22.52 -16.53
N PRO A 225 -23.69 22.32 -17.73
CA PRO A 225 -24.23 21.37 -18.69
C PRO A 225 -23.93 19.93 -18.28
N ASN A 226 -24.87 19.01 -18.54
CA ASN A 226 -24.68 17.59 -18.27
C ASN A 226 -23.67 16.94 -19.23
N LEU A 227 -22.60 16.38 -18.67
CA LEU A 227 -21.56 15.63 -19.38
C LEU A 227 -21.66 14.11 -19.19
N MET A 228 -22.55 13.62 -18.31
CA MET A 228 -22.79 12.19 -18.15
C MET A 228 -23.46 11.58 -19.39
N PRO A 229 -23.11 10.33 -19.75
CA PRO A 229 -23.81 9.61 -20.81
C PRO A 229 -25.29 9.36 -20.48
N THR A 230 -26.07 9.10 -21.53
CA THR A 230 -27.45 8.63 -21.41
C THR A 230 -27.53 7.25 -20.73
N ASP A 231 -28.68 6.94 -20.14
CA ASP A 231 -28.92 5.61 -19.55
C ASP A 231 -28.78 4.47 -20.57
N ALA A 232 -29.07 4.72 -21.85
CA ALA A 232 -28.89 3.75 -22.92
C ALA A 232 -27.41 3.38 -23.13
N THR A 233 -26.55 4.40 -23.12
CA THR A 233 -25.09 4.24 -23.20
C THR A 233 -24.55 3.54 -21.96
N ILE A 234 -24.97 3.95 -20.76
CA ILE A 234 -24.58 3.28 -19.50
C ILE A 234 -24.97 1.79 -19.55
N ARG A 235 -26.21 1.46 -19.94
CA ARG A 235 -26.66 0.05 -20.09
C ARG A 235 -25.81 -0.72 -21.09
N THR A 236 -25.39 -0.09 -22.18
CA THR A 236 -24.53 -0.72 -23.19
C THR A 236 -23.16 -1.07 -22.63
N ILE A 237 -22.52 -0.12 -21.93
CA ILE A 237 -21.18 -0.33 -21.34
C ILE A 237 -21.24 -1.36 -20.20
N ILE A 238 -22.22 -1.24 -19.30
CA ILE A 238 -22.42 -2.20 -18.20
C ILE A 238 -22.74 -3.60 -18.74
N GLY A 239 -23.60 -3.70 -19.76
CA GLY A 239 -23.91 -4.97 -20.42
C GLY A 239 -22.69 -5.60 -21.09
N ALA A 240 -21.78 -4.80 -21.65
CA ALA A 240 -20.52 -5.31 -22.20
C ALA A 240 -19.62 -5.93 -21.13
N TYR A 241 -19.49 -5.27 -19.96
CA TYR A 241 -18.77 -5.84 -18.82
C TYR A 241 -19.41 -7.16 -18.32
N ASP A 242 -20.71 -7.17 -18.05
CA ASP A 242 -21.44 -8.35 -17.56
C ASP A 242 -21.38 -9.53 -18.55
N THR A 243 -21.33 -9.24 -19.86
CA THR A 243 -21.20 -10.27 -20.89
C THR A 243 -19.78 -10.81 -21.03
N ALA A 244 -18.78 -9.93 -20.88
CA ALA A 244 -17.39 -10.26 -21.19
C ALA A 244 -16.70 -11.03 -20.05
N PHE A 245 -17.00 -10.73 -18.78
CA PHE A 245 -16.30 -11.26 -17.62
C PHE A 245 -17.08 -12.36 -16.91
N ASP A 246 -16.38 -13.43 -16.50
CA ASP A 246 -16.96 -14.55 -15.76
C ASP A 246 -16.21 -14.86 -14.45
N ASN A 247 -14.96 -14.40 -14.29
CA ASN A 247 -14.05 -14.87 -13.22
C ASN A 247 -13.49 -13.75 -12.31
N ILE A 248 -13.21 -12.56 -12.85
CA ILE A 248 -12.74 -11.39 -12.09
C ILE A 248 -13.94 -10.71 -11.43
N GLN A 249 -13.80 -10.33 -10.16
CA GLN A 249 -14.79 -9.52 -9.47
C GLN A 249 -14.76 -8.08 -9.98
N LEU A 250 -15.88 -7.64 -10.55
CA LEU A 250 -16.09 -6.29 -11.07
C LEU A 250 -16.84 -5.42 -10.07
N GLU A 251 -16.49 -4.14 -9.99
CA GLU A 251 -17.13 -3.20 -9.05
C GLU A 251 -17.39 -1.84 -9.71
N VAL A 252 -18.62 -1.35 -9.66
CA VAL A 252 -19.00 0.00 -10.12
C VAL A 252 -19.37 0.88 -8.93
N ARG A 253 -19.19 2.20 -9.01
CA ARG A 253 -19.27 3.06 -7.82
C ARG A 253 -20.57 2.94 -7.03
N TYR A 254 -21.70 2.92 -7.69
CA TYR A 254 -23.02 2.76 -7.06
C TYR A 254 -24.01 2.23 -8.11
N PRO A 255 -25.24 1.86 -7.70
CA PRO A 255 -26.26 1.46 -8.66
C PRO A 255 -26.50 2.51 -9.75
N LEU A 256 -26.41 2.07 -11.00
CA LEU A 256 -26.56 2.87 -12.22
C LEU A 256 -27.44 2.11 -13.22
N ALA A 257 -27.86 2.76 -14.31
CA ALA A 257 -28.64 2.11 -15.35
C ALA A 257 -27.90 0.87 -15.92
N GLY A 258 -28.50 -0.31 -15.80
CA GLY A 258 -27.94 -1.59 -16.24
C GLY A 258 -27.36 -2.44 -15.11
N THR A 259 -27.05 -1.85 -13.95
CA THR A 259 -26.49 -2.60 -12.81
C THR A 259 -27.56 -3.34 -12.02
N GLU A 260 -28.85 -3.12 -12.30
CA GLU A 260 -29.96 -3.70 -11.54
C GLU A 260 -29.91 -5.24 -11.60
N THR A 261 -29.49 -5.82 -12.74
CA THR A 261 -29.39 -7.28 -12.95
C THR A 261 -27.99 -7.79 -13.28
N ALA A 262 -27.01 -6.93 -13.56
CA ALA A 262 -25.65 -7.33 -13.94
C ALA A 262 -24.91 -8.02 -12.80
N ASN A 263 -24.05 -9.00 -13.08
CA ASN A 263 -23.18 -9.67 -12.10
C ASN A 263 -21.97 -8.81 -11.73
N ILE A 264 -22.23 -7.61 -11.23
CA ILE A 264 -21.23 -6.60 -10.89
C ILE A 264 -21.51 -6.12 -9.46
N GLY A 265 -20.44 -6.03 -8.67
CA GLY A 265 -20.44 -5.51 -7.31
C GLY A 265 -20.40 -3.99 -7.28
N PHE A 266 -20.18 -3.43 -6.08
CA PHE A 266 -20.13 -1.98 -5.91
C PHE A 266 -18.84 -1.51 -5.25
N HIS A 267 -18.48 -0.23 -5.39
CA HIS A 267 -17.38 0.34 -4.63
C HIS A 267 -17.72 1.71 -4.03
N ASP A 268 -17.59 1.87 -2.72
CA ASP A 268 -17.88 3.15 -2.06
C ASP A 268 -16.63 4.04 -2.06
N ASP A 269 -16.65 5.10 -2.85
CA ASP A 269 -15.53 6.05 -3.02
C ASP A 269 -15.47 7.14 -1.92
N SER A 270 -16.38 7.08 -0.95
CA SER A 270 -16.44 8.04 0.17
C SER A 270 -16.61 7.33 1.50
N TRP A 271 -16.14 6.08 1.59
CA TRP A 271 -16.29 5.28 2.79
C TRP A 271 -15.39 5.80 3.94
N PRO A 272 -15.81 5.75 5.21
CA PRO A 272 -17.16 5.99 5.73
C PRO A 272 -17.24 7.45 6.18
N TYR A 273 -17.22 8.37 5.22
CA TYR A 273 -17.09 9.81 5.44
C TYR A 273 -18.44 10.51 5.62
N LYS A 274 -18.46 11.49 6.50
CA LYS A 274 -19.55 12.45 6.66
C LYS A 274 -19.23 13.76 5.98
N GLU A 275 -20.13 14.19 5.11
CA GLU A 275 -20.00 15.43 4.36
C GLU A 275 -20.88 16.54 4.94
N TRP A 276 -20.31 17.75 4.99
CA TRP A 276 -21.01 18.96 5.39
C TRP A 276 -21.66 19.63 4.19
N ARG A 277 -23.00 19.58 4.11
CA ARG A 277 -23.80 20.27 3.08
C ARG A 277 -25.02 20.93 3.72
N GLY A 278 -25.40 22.13 3.27
CA GLY A 278 -26.62 22.81 3.73
C GLY A 278 -26.72 23.01 5.26
N GLY A 279 -25.59 23.17 5.96
CA GLY A 279 -25.55 23.33 7.42
C GLY A 279 -25.73 22.03 8.22
N GLN A 280 -25.64 20.86 7.57
CA GLN A 280 -25.78 19.55 8.21
C GLN A 280 -24.56 18.68 7.88
N LEU A 281 -24.12 17.88 8.86
CA LEU A 281 -23.10 16.84 8.70
C LEU A 281 -23.79 15.48 8.62
N LYS A 282 -23.74 14.82 7.46
CA LYS A 282 -24.38 13.50 7.25
C LYS A 282 -23.48 12.56 6.48
N SER A 283 -23.72 11.27 6.64
CA SER A 283 -22.95 10.20 6.02
C SER A 283 -23.11 10.18 4.49
N MET A 284 -22.01 9.90 3.79
CA MET A 284 -22.00 9.53 2.37
C MET A 284 -22.10 8.01 2.15
N THR A 285 -22.01 7.22 3.22
CA THR A 285 -22.08 5.75 3.16
C THR A 285 -23.40 5.22 3.70
N LEU A 286 -23.73 5.55 4.96
CA LEU A 286 -24.89 5.06 5.67
C LEU A 286 -26.20 5.60 5.08
N PRO A 287 -27.33 4.88 5.23
CA PRO A 287 -28.62 5.31 4.70
C PRO A 287 -29.21 6.51 5.46
N VAL A 288 -30.24 7.15 4.89
CA VAL A 288 -30.96 8.30 5.51
C VAL A 288 -31.50 7.94 6.89
N SER A 289 -31.98 6.71 7.08
CA SER A 289 -32.43 6.17 8.37
C SER A 289 -31.35 6.17 9.46
N MET A 290 -30.08 6.32 9.07
CA MET A 290 -28.89 6.39 9.92
C MET A 290 -28.12 7.70 9.74
N ASN A 291 -28.83 8.80 9.46
CA ASN A 291 -28.26 10.14 9.23
C ASN A 291 -27.31 10.20 8.02
N GLY A 292 -27.65 9.48 6.96
CA GLY A 292 -27.07 9.62 5.63
C GLY A 292 -27.76 10.65 4.76
N TRP A 293 -27.11 10.99 3.65
CA TRP A 293 -27.72 11.75 2.56
C TRP A 293 -28.56 10.88 1.62
N GLU A 294 -29.42 11.49 0.81
CA GLU A 294 -30.29 10.77 -0.15
C GLU A 294 -29.48 10.11 -1.29
N ASP A 295 -28.30 10.65 -1.57
CA ASP A 295 -27.30 10.16 -2.52
C ASP A 295 -26.19 9.33 -1.84
N ALA A 296 -26.36 8.97 -0.55
CA ALA A 296 -25.40 8.11 0.14
C ALA A 296 -25.38 6.69 -0.46
N PHE A 297 -24.21 6.05 -0.45
CA PHE A 297 -23.94 4.77 -1.09
C PHE A 297 -24.98 3.68 -0.77
N LEU A 298 -25.26 3.46 0.52
CA LEU A 298 -26.25 2.45 0.93
C LEU A 298 -27.68 2.89 0.70
N GLN A 299 -27.95 4.21 0.72
CA GLN A 299 -29.28 4.72 0.37
C GLN A 299 -29.60 4.44 -1.10
N LEU A 300 -28.64 4.65 -2.00
CA LEU A 300 -28.79 4.34 -3.42
C LEU A 300 -29.09 2.86 -3.64
N GLN A 301 -28.42 1.96 -2.92
CA GLN A 301 -28.69 0.52 -3.00
C GLN A 301 -30.08 0.13 -2.48
N LEU A 302 -30.55 0.74 -1.39
CA LEU A 302 -31.91 0.53 -0.88
C LEU A 302 -32.97 1.02 -1.88
N ASN A 303 -32.73 2.16 -2.52
CA ASN A 303 -33.63 2.74 -3.54
C ASN A 303 -33.73 1.88 -4.81
N THR A 304 -32.77 0.99 -5.05
CA THR A 304 -32.73 0.09 -6.21
C THR A 304 -32.93 -1.38 -5.84
N GLY A 305 -33.13 -1.71 -4.56
CA GLY A 305 -33.26 -3.09 -4.09
C GLY A 305 -32.01 -3.94 -4.35
N THR A 306 -30.83 -3.33 -4.34
CA THR A 306 -29.55 -4.01 -4.65
C THR A 306 -28.65 -4.18 -3.43
N GLU A 307 -29.13 -3.84 -2.23
CA GLU A 307 -28.35 -3.85 -0.99
C GLU A 307 -27.82 -5.24 -0.58
N ASN A 308 -28.33 -6.32 -1.19
CA ASN A 308 -27.89 -7.70 -0.96
C ASN A 308 -26.90 -8.22 -2.02
N ARG A 309 -26.39 -7.36 -2.92
CA ARG A 309 -25.45 -7.73 -3.99
C ARG A 309 -24.17 -8.38 -3.45
N TRP A 310 -23.75 -7.98 -2.26
CA TRP A 310 -22.56 -8.46 -1.56
C TRP A 310 -22.51 -9.99 -1.37
N ILE A 311 -23.65 -10.69 -1.43
CA ILE A 311 -23.72 -12.14 -1.23
C ILE A 311 -22.95 -12.90 -2.34
N THR A 312 -22.91 -12.33 -3.55
CA THR A 312 -22.30 -12.96 -4.73
C THR A 312 -21.28 -12.10 -5.44
N GLN A 313 -21.31 -10.78 -5.24
CA GLN A 313 -20.33 -9.85 -5.83
C GLN A 313 -19.64 -9.05 -4.73
N SER A 314 -18.39 -8.66 -4.96
CA SER A 314 -17.62 -7.91 -3.96
C SER A 314 -18.12 -6.48 -3.75
N ILE A 315 -17.83 -5.95 -2.56
CA ILE A 315 -17.90 -4.52 -2.30
C ILE A 315 -16.52 -4.03 -1.90
N GLY A 316 -15.99 -3.09 -2.66
CA GLY A 316 -14.70 -2.43 -2.46
C GLY A 316 -14.89 -0.93 -2.25
N GLY A 317 -13.84 -0.14 -2.48
CA GLY A 317 -13.95 1.32 -2.41
C GLY A 317 -12.71 2.04 -1.94
N GLU A 318 -12.89 3.27 -1.51
CA GLU A 318 -11.85 4.12 -0.95
C GLU A 318 -12.28 4.64 0.42
N ALA A 319 -11.38 4.53 1.39
CA ALA A 319 -11.47 5.36 2.56
C ALA A 319 -11.19 6.81 2.13
N ARG A 320 -12.16 7.72 2.24
CA ARG A 320 -12.04 9.08 1.71
C ARG A 320 -10.73 9.75 2.19
N PRO A 321 -9.92 10.38 1.32
CA PRO A 321 -8.56 10.81 1.65
C PRO A 321 -8.41 11.59 2.96
N GLU A 322 -9.36 12.46 3.28
CA GLU A 322 -9.35 13.33 4.46
C GLU A 322 -9.40 12.57 5.79
N ILE A 323 -9.89 11.33 5.79
CA ILE A 323 -10.11 10.53 7.01
C ILE A 323 -9.28 9.25 7.08
N GLN A 324 -8.52 8.93 6.04
CA GLN A 324 -7.75 7.69 5.94
C GLN A 324 -6.86 7.42 7.17
N GLY A 325 -6.24 8.46 7.73
CA GLY A 325 -5.37 8.38 8.91
C GLY A 325 -6.09 8.25 10.25
N SER A 326 -7.40 8.53 10.32
CA SER A 326 -8.16 8.60 11.58
C SER A 326 -9.34 7.62 11.66
N LEU A 327 -9.57 6.80 10.63
CA LEU A 327 -10.68 5.84 10.57
C LEU A 327 -10.93 5.11 11.90
N TYR A 328 -9.88 4.52 12.48
CA TYR A 328 -10.03 3.67 13.67
C TYR A 328 -9.74 4.36 15.01
N ALA A 329 -9.57 5.68 15.03
CA ALA A 329 -9.27 6.42 16.26
C ALA A 329 -10.34 6.22 17.36
N ASN A 330 -11.61 6.04 16.95
CA ASN A 330 -12.75 5.82 17.85
C ASN A 330 -13.50 4.50 17.57
N TRP A 331 -12.79 3.47 17.07
CA TRP A 331 -13.39 2.15 16.83
C TRP A 331 -14.07 1.56 18.09
N PRO A 332 -15.25 0.91 18.00
CA PRO A 332 -15.99 0.58 16.77
C PRO A 332 -16.86 1.70 16.20
N GLY A 333 -17.02 2.81 16.93
CA GLY A 333 -17.82 3.95 16.51
C GLY A 333 -17.11 4.83 15.48
N GLY A 334 -17.41 6.14 15.52
CA GLY A 334 -16.86 7.14 14.60
C GLY A 334 -16.32 8.37 15.31
N SER A 335 -15.69 9.27 14.56
CA SER A 335 -15.08 10.50 15.07
C SER A 335 -15.22 11.65 14.08
N GLY A 336 -15.84 12.77 14.47
CA GLY A 336 -15.95 13.94 13.60
C GLY A 336 -16.59 13.61 12.24
N GLN A 337 -15.77 13.66 11.18
CA GLN A 337 -16.13 13.32 9.80
C GLN A 337 -16.14 11.81 9.49
N VAL A 338 -15.84 10.94 10.46
CA VAL A 338 -15.90 9.48 10.31
C VAL A 338 -17.24 8.97 10.89
N ASP A 339 -17.95 8.15 10.12
CA ASP A 339 -19.13 7.41 10.57
C ASP A 339 -18.80 6.34 11.60
N ASP A 340 -19.84 5.74 12.18
CA ASP A 340 -19.68 4.48 12.92
C ASP A 340 -19.07 3.43 11.99
N VAL A 341 -17.78 3.17 12.16
CA VAL A 341 -16.99 2.39 11.20
C VAL A 341 -17.44 0.93 11.21
N LEU A 342 -17.84 0.38 12.36
CA LEU A 342 -18.38 -0.97 12.43
C LEU A 342 -19.71 -1.06 11.68
N ALA A 343 -20.64 -0.12 11.89
CA ALA A 343 -21.91 -0.11 11.18
C ALA A 343 -21.71 0.06 9.67
N ALA A 344 -20.83 0.98 9.26
CA ALA A 344 -20.49 1.17 7.86
C ALA A 344 -19.86 -0.10 7.25
N THR A 345 -18.95 -0.76 7.95
CA THR A 345 -18.33 -2.04 7.51
C THR A 345 -19.38 -3.14 7.35
N GLU A 346 -20.26 -3.31 8.34
CA GLU A 346 -21.21 -4.41 8.39
C GLU A 346 -22.42 -4.24 7.46
N LEU A 347 -22.92 -3.02 7.25
CA LEU A 347 -24.03 -2.77 6.32
C LEU A 347 -23.58 -2.73 4.87
N SER A 348 -22.37 -2.21 4.60
CA SER A 348 -21.83 -2.21 3.23
C SER A 348 -21.21 -3.54 2.85
N HIS A 349 -20.94 -4.43 3.80
CA HIS A 349 -20.24 -5.69 3.55
C HIS A 349 -18.89 -5.47 2.82
N ILE A 350 -18.22 -4.35 3.10
CA ILE A 350 -16.94 -3.97 2.50
C ILE A 350 -15.91 -5.09 2.70
N SER A 351 -15.28 -5.49 1.61
CA SER A 351 -14.29 -6.56 1.58
C SER A 351 -12.87 -6.01 1.65
N TRP A 352 -12.62 -4.93 0.94
CA TRP A 352 -11.34 -4.25 0.84
C TRP A 352 -11.57 -2.77 0.56
N MET A 353 -10.54 -1.94 0.72
CA MET A 353 -10.62 -0.51 0.42
C MET A 353 -9.23 0.09 0.15
N ILE A 354 -9.21 1.14 -0.65
CA ILE A 354 -8.07 2.02 -0.79
C ILE A 354 -7.87 2.74 0.53
N ASN A 355 -6.68 2.62 1.11
CA ASN A 355 -6.25 3.42 2.23
C ASN A 355 -4.74 3.59 2.12
N GLN A 356 -4.31 4.73 1.61
CA GLN A 356 -2.90 5.01 1.37
C GLN A 356 -2.25 5.63 2.60
N THR A 357 -2.77 6.76 3.07
CA THR A 357 -2.13 7.53 4.15
C THR A 357 -2.30 6.87 5.52
N GLY A 358 -3.45 6.28 5.78
CA GLY A 358 -3.71 5.50 7.00
C GLY A 358 -2.86 4.24 7.05
N ALA A 359 -2.82 3.45 5.98
CA ALA A 359 -1.94 2.28 5.92
C ALA A 359 -0.45 2.65 6.08
N GLY A 360 -0.04 3.86 5.68
CA GLY A 360 1.30 4.39 5.92
C GLY A 360 1.58 4.80 7.38
N GLY A 361 0.54 5.09 8.17
CA GLY A 361 0.65 5.57 9.56
C GLY A 361 0.19 4.60 10.64
N TYR A 362 -0.63 3.60 10.29
CA TYR A 362 -1.18 2.65 11.26
C TYR A 362 -0.16 1.61 11.71
N SER A 363 -0.14 1.36 13.03
CA SER A 363 0.59 0.21 13.56
C SER A 363 -0.20 -1.09 13.33
N PRO A 364 0.41 -2.13 12.76
CA PRO A 364 -0.21 -3.45 12.66
C PRO A 364 -0.47 -4.11 14.03
N THR A 365 0.12 -3.60 15.11
CA THR A 365 -0.11 -4.09 16.47
C THR A 365 -1.19 -3.31 17.21
N ASP A 366 -1.76 -2.27 16.59
CA ASP A 366 -2.88 -1.54 17.18
C ASP A 366 -4.13 -2.44 17.20
N PRO A 367 -4.69 -2.75 18.39
CA PRO A 367 -5.83 -3.66 18.49
C PRO A 367 -7.10 -3.13 17.83
N LEU A 368 -7.30 -1.80 17.75
CA LEU A 368 -8.47 -1.18 17.13
C LEU A 368 -8.39 -1.32 15.60
N VAL A 369 -7.24 -0.95 15.02
CA VAL A 369 -6.98 -1.11 13.58
C VAL A 369 -7.07 -2.58 13.21
N ALA A 370 -6.43 -3.46 13.99
CA ALA A 370 -6.43 -4.89 13.73
C ALA A 370 -7.85 -5.49 13.76
N ALA A 371 -8.69 -5.09 14.71
CA ALA A 371 -10.08 -5.52 14.78
C ALA A 371 -10.88 -5.04 13.56
N GLY A 372 -10.73 -3.77 13.16
CA GLY A 372 -11.39 -3.19 11.99
C GLY A 372 -11.01 -3.87 10.68
N VAL A 373 -9.71 -4.06 10.42
CA VAL A 373 -9.20 -4.71 9.21
C VAL A 373 -9.64 -6.17 9.13
N ARG A 374 -9.61 -6.91 10.25
CA ARG A 374 -10.09 -8.31 10.27
C ARG A 374 -11.58 -8.42 9.99
N LYS A 375 -12.36 -7.40 10.34
CA LYS A 375 -13.82 -7.42 10.17
C LYS A 375 -14.23 -7.37 8.70
N MET A 376 -13.46 -6.70 7.83
CA MET A 376 -13.75 -6.57 6.40
C MET A 376 -13.74 -7.92 5.67
N GLY A 377 -14.63 -8.12 4.72
CA GLY A 377 -14.67 -9.34 3.89
C GLY A 377 -14.84 -10.62 4.71
N TYR A 378 -14.14 -11.68 4.33
CA TYR A 378 -14.21 -12.98 4.99
C TYR A 378 -13.39 -13.04 6.29
N ASN A 379 -13.85 -13.81 7.28
CA ASN A 379 -13.06 -14.26 8.41
C ASN A 379 -13.39 -15.72 8.70
N LEU A 380 -12.72 -16.62 7.97
CA LEU A 380 -13.05 -18.05 7.96
C LEU A 380 -12.47 -18.75 9.19
N HIS A 381 -13.26 -19.60 9.83
CA HIS A 381 -12.87 -20.43 10.96
C HIS A 381 -13.26 -21.89 10.72
N ILE A 382 -12.39 -22.81 11.11
CA ILE A 382 -12.64 -24.24 11.13
C ILE A 382 -12.89 -24.67 12.57
N PRO A 383 -14.14 -24.81 13.02
CA PRO A 383 -14.41 -25.28 14.39
C PRO A 383 -14.11 -26.77 14.58
N GLN A 384 -14.23 -27.58 13.52
CA GLN A 384 -14.01 -29.02 13.60
C GLN A 384 -13.68 -29.67 12.26
N ALA A 385 -13.06 -30.86 12.34
CA ALA A 385 -12.92 -31.82 11.26
C ALA A 385 -13.32 -33.22 11.72
N ASN A 386 -13.70 -34.08 10.77
CA ASN A 386 -14.20 -35.42 10.99
C ASN A 386 -13.38 -36.41 10.16
N PHE A 387 -12.48 -37.17 10.80
CA PHE A 387 -11.66 -38.19 10.14
C PHE A 387 -11.10 -39.18 11.17
N ASN A 388 -10.90 -40.42 10.76
CA ASN A 388 -10.28 -41.44 11.61
C ASN A 388 -8.75 -41.29 11.57
N ALA A 389 -8.09 -41.61 12.68
CA ALA A 389 -6.64 -41.47 12.84
C ALA A 389 -5.82 -42.48 11.99
N THR A 390 -6.49 -43.40 11.28
CA THR A 390 -5.85 -44.39 10.42
C THR A 390 -6.49 -44.37 9.03
N ALA A 391 -5.65 -44.47 8.00
CA ALA A 391 -6.06 -44.50 6.61
C ALA A 391 -5.39 -45.67 5.87
N SER A 392 -6.19 -46.53 5.22
CA SER A 392 -5.69 -47.61 4.38
C SER A 392 -6.46 -47.62 3.06
N GLY A 393 -5.74 -47.52 1.94
CA GLY A 393 -6.33 -47.40 0.60
C GLY A 393 -7.03 -46.06 0.37
N THR A 394 -8.25 -45.90 0.91
CA THR A 394 -9.04 -44.66 0.85
C THR A 394 -9.57 -44.33 2.23
N PHE A 395 -9.61 -43.05 2.57
CA PHE A 395 -10.20 -42.56 3.82
C PHE A 395 -11.12 -41.37 3.55
N LYS A 396 -12.08 -41.15 4.45
CA LYS A 396 -13.00 -40.02 4.39
C LYS A 396 -12.54 -38.91 5.34
N VAL A 397 -12.60 -37.68 4.87
CA VAL A 397 -12.40 -36.47 5.67
C VAL A 397 -13.59 -35.54 5.49
N GLY A 398 -14.08 -35.01 6.61
CA GLY A 398 -15.02 -33.89 6.66
C GLY A 398 -14.39 -32.69 7.34
N VAL A 399 -14.70 -31.47 6.89
CA VAL A 399 -14.26 -30.21 7.51
C VAL A 399 -15.45 -29.26 7.56
N THR A 400 -15.79 -28.81 8.77
CA THR A 400 -16.79 -27.78 8.96
C THR A 400 -16.11 -26.42 8.91
N MET A 401 -16.61 -25.51 8.09
CA MET A 401 -16.13 -24.13 7.97
C MET A 401 -17.26 -23.15 8.27
N GLN A 402 -16.92 -22.02 8.88
CA GLN A 402 -17.85 -20.91 9.10
C GLN A 402 -17.17 -19.57 8.86
N ASN A 403 -17.94 -18.50 8.68
CA ASN A 403 -17.44 -17.17 8.39
C ASN A 403 -17.96 -16.16 9.42
N ASN A 404 -17.03 -15.55 10.16
CA ASN A 404 -17.30 -14.50 11.15
C ASN A 404 -17.06 -13.08 10.60
N GLY A 405 -16.72 -12.97 9.32
CA GLY A 405 -16.52 -11.70 8.62
C GLY A 405 -17.83 -11.06 8.20
N VAL A 406 -17.76 -9.97 7.44
CA VAL A 406 -18.94 -9.30 6.88
C VAL A 406 -19.29 -9.79 5.49
N ALA A 407 -18.37 -10.38 4.72
CA ALA A 407 -18.65 -10.82 3.35
C ALA A 407 -18.13 -12.25 3.09
N PRO A 408 -18.65 -12.98 2.10
CA PRO A 408 -18.10 -14.27 1.70
C PRO A 408 -16.73 -14.13 1.04
N PHE A 409 -16.04 -15.24 0.86
CA PHE A 409 -14.93 -15.31 -0.09
C PHE A 409 -15.51 -15.40 -1.51
N TYR A 410 -15.07 -14.57 -2.46
CA TYR A 410 -15.73 -14.46 -3.78
C TYR A 410 -15.16 -15.38 -4.86
N TYR A 411 -13.96 -15.92 -4.64
CA TYR A 411 -13.26 -16.68 -5.66
C TYR A 411 -13.39 -18.21 -5.44
N PRO A 412 -13.49 -19.01 -6.51
CA PRO A 412 -13.55 -20.47 -6.42
C PRO A 412 -12.14 -21.06 -6.24
N TRP A 413 -11.37 -20.57 -5.26
CA TRP A 413 -10.02 -21.07 -5.01
C TRP A 413 -10.05 -22.51 -4.53
N THR A 414 -9.10 -23.30 -5.00
CA THR A 414 -9.00 -24.71 -4.66
C THR A 414 -8.62 -24.88 -3.20
N THR A 415 -9.48 -25.55 -2.44
CA THR A 415 -9.10 -26.06 -1.12
C THR A 415 -8.30 -27.34 -1.28
N VAL A 416 -7.20 -27.46 -0.57
CA VAL A 416 -6.22 -28.55 -0.69
C VAL A 416 -6.08 -29.23 0.65
N VAL A 417 -6.31 -30.54 0.68
CA VAL A 417 -5.95 -31.41 1.81
C VAL A 417 -4.56 -31.97 1.57
N GLY A 418 -3.75 -32.16 2.61
CA GLY A 418 -2.42 -32.72 2.47
C GLY A 418 -1.99 -33.59 3.65
N LEU A 419 -0.90 -34.32 3.45
CA LEU A 419 -0.17 -35.02 4.49
C LEU A 419 1.18 -34.37 4.70
N ARG A 420 1.49 -34.09 5.97
CA ARG A 420 2.78 -33.57 6.43
C ARG A 420 3.51 -34.64 7.23
N ASP A 421 4.75 -34.92 6.88
CA ASP A 421 5.57 -35.89 7.63
C ASP A 421 6.21 -35.27 8.89
N ALA A 422 6.94 -36.10 9.65
CA ALA A 422 7.63 -35.69 10.87
C ALA A 422 8.74 -34.63 10.65
N SER A 423 9.27 -34.52 9.42
CA SER A 423 10.25 -33.48 9.05
C SER A 423 9.58 -32.12 8.80
N GLY A 424 8.26 -32.10 8.65
CA GLY A 424 7.48 -30.92 8.30
C GLY A 424 7.20 -30.77 6.81
N ALA A 425 7.65 -31.72 5.98
CA ALA A 425 7.45 -31.67 4.53
C ALA A 425 6.05 -32.15 4.14
N ILE A 426 5.45 -31.51 3.14
CA ILE A 426 4.20 -31.99 2.51
C ILE A 426 4.55 -33.11 1.54
N VAL A 427 4.10 -34.32 1.83
CA VAL A 427 4.43 -35.53 1.05
C VAL A 427 3.33 -35.94 0.08
N LYS A 428 2.09 -35.46 0.29
CA LYS A 428 0.94 -35.73 -0.56
C LYS A 428 -0.08 -34.61 -0.44
N THR A 429 -0.75 -34.27 -1.54
CA THR A 429 -1.88 -33.34 -1.57
C THR A 429 -3.02 -33.88 -2.41
N TRP A 430 -4.24 -33.45 -2.08
CA TRP A 430 -5.46 -33.69 -2.84
C TRP A 430 -6.22 -32.37 -3.01
N ASP A 431 -6.52 -32.02 -4.25
CA ASP A 431 -7.39 -30.90 -4.56
C ASP A 431 -8.84 -31.34 -4.31
N THR A 432 -9.60 -30.50 -3.61
CA THR A 432 -11.02 -30.77 -3.34
C THR A 432 -11.90 -29.94 -4.26
N THR A 433 -13.17 -30.33 -4.38
CA THR A 433 -14.21 -29.55 -5.05
C THR A 433 -14.95 -28.60 -4.09
N TRP A 434 -14.35 -28.30 -2.93
CA TRP A 434 -15.01 -27.51 -1.89
C TRP A 434 -15.01 -26.04 -2.29
N ASP A 435 -16.20 -25.44 -2.34
CA ASP A 435 -16.41 -24.07 -2.80
C ASP A 435 -16.63 -23.13 -1.61
N LEU A 436 -15.61 -22.33 -1.29
CA LEU A 436 -15.62 -21.42 -0.15
C LEU A 436 -16.65 -20.28 -0.29
N ARG A 437 -17.14 -20.01 -1.51
CA ARG A 437 -18.21 -19.03 -1.74
C ARG A 437 -19.52 -19.42 -1.05
N GLN A 438 -19.67 -20.69 -0.70
CA GLN A 438 -20.81 -21.20 0.07
C GLN A 438 -20.74 -20.82 1.56
N VAL A 439 -19.56 -20.45 2.08
CA VAL A 439 -19.37 -20.12 3.51
C VAL A 439 -19.72 -18.66 3.77
N GLN A 440 -21.03 -18.40 3.84
CA GLN A 440 -21.61 -17.07 4.05
C GLN A 440 -21.44 -16.59 5.51
N PRO A 441 -21.37 -15.26 5.76
CA PRO A 441 -21.34 -14.68 7.11
C PRO A 441 -22.43 -15.25 8.00
N LEU A 442 -22.09 -15.73 9.20
CA LEU A 442 -23.06 -16.35 10.12
C LEU A 442 -24.17 -15.38 10.53
N THR A 443 -23.80 -14.12 10.76
CA THR A 443 -24.70 -13.04 11.13
C THR A 443 -24.47 -11.84 10.22
N ILE A 444 -25.52 -11.05 10.00
CA ILE A 444 -25.46 -9.79 9.25
C ILE A 444 -26.12 -8.69 10.06
N ARG A 445 -25.67 -7.45 9.86
CA ARG A 445 -26.33 -6.28 10.42
C ARG A 445 -27.60 -6.00 9.60
N ALA A 446 -28.71 -5.77 10.26
CA ALA A 446 -29.96 -5.42 9.57
C ALA A 446 -30.03 -3.93 9.32
N PHE A 447 -30.47 -3.56 8.10
CA PHE A 447 -30.84 -2.19 7.81
C PHE A 447 -32.08 -1.80 8.64
N PRO A 448 -32.11 -0.60 9.25
CA PRO A 448 -33.32 -0.07 9.88
C PRO A 448 -34.52 -0.08 8.91
N ASP A 449 -34.24 0.16 7.63
CA ASP A 449 -35.18 0.23 6.51
C ASP A 449 -35.88 -1.10 6.20
N TRP A 450 -35.39 -2.22 6.73
CA TRP A 450 -36.01 -3.54 6.56
C TRP A 450 -37.21 -3.78 7.52
N ASN A 451 -37.51 -2.87 8.45
CA ASN A 451 -38.64 -2.96 9.38
C ASN A 451 -38.71 -4.28 10.19
N VAL A 452 -37.57 -4.78 10.66
CA VAL A 452 -37.41 -6.16 11.18
C VAL A 452 -37.78 -6.40 12.66
N GLY A 453 -38.30 -5.41 13.39
CA GLY A 453 -38.80 -5.60 14.77
C GLY A 453 -37.71 -5.88 15.83
N ALA A 454 -38.10 -6.49 16.95
CA ALA A 454 -37.36 -6.52 18.22
C ALA A 454 -36.10 -7.41 18.26
N ASN A 455 -35.05 -6.99 17.55
CA ASN A 455 -33.61 -7.02 17.88
C ASN A 455 -32.87 -6.44 16.65
N PRO A 456 -33.16 -5.18 16.26
CA PRO A 456 -33.08 -4.71 14.88
C PRO A 456 -31.66 -4.55 14.34
N THR A 457 -30.64 -4.84 15.14
CA THR A 457 -29.25 -4.61 14.76
C THR A 457 -28.65 -5.81 14.03
N TYR A 458 -28.96 -7.05 14.41
CA TYR A 458 -28.34 -8.24 13.82
C TYR A 458 -29.33 -9.37 13.53
N ARG A 459 -29.06 -10.14 12.47
CA ARG A 459 -29.83 -11.32 12.08
C ARG A 459 -28.92 -12.49 11.77
N ASP A 460 -29.37 -13.69 12.12
CA ASP A 460 -28.78 -14.93 11.59
C ASP A 460 -28.94 -14.97 10.06
N PHE A 461 -27.85 -15.25 9.36
CA PHE A 461 -27.83 -15.39 7.92
C PHE A 461 -27.18 -16.70 7.51
N GLY A 462 -25.85 -16.80 7.52
CA GLY A 462 -25.11 -17.99 7.12
C GLY A 462 -25.31 -19.19 8.05
N ARG A 463 -24.66 -20.29 7.68
CA ARG A 463 -24.58 -21.54 8.45
C ARG A 463 -23.17 -22.09 8.33
N PRO A 464 -22.65 -22.80 9.35
CA PRO A 464 -21.48 -23.63 9.15
C PRO A 464 -21.72 -24.61 8.00
N VAL A 465 -20.75 -24.72 7.10
CA VAL A 465 -20.78 -25.60 5.93
C VAL A 465 -19.85 -26.77 6.18
N ASN A 466 -20.38 -28.00 6.14
CA ASN A 466 -19.57 -29.21 6.22
C ASN A 466 -19.20 -29.67 4.80
N PHE A 467 -17.92 -29.59 4.49
CA PHE A 467 -17.37 -30.17 3.27
C PHE A 467 -16.84 -31.57 3.56
N SER A 468 -16.90 -32.47 2.58
CA SER A 468 -16.28 -33.79 2.73
C SER A 468 -15.69 -34.31 1.43
N ALA A 469 -14.73 -35.22 1.54
CA ALA A 469 -14.08 -35.89 0.42
C ALA A 469 -13.63 -37.31 0.82
N ASN A 470 -13.57 -38.20 -0.17
CA ASN A 470 -12.90 -39.50 -0.05
C ASN A 470 -11.54 -39.39 -0.75
N LEU A 471 -10.47 -39.62 -0.01
CA LEU A 471 -9.09 -39.39 -0.44
C LEU A 471 -8.31 -40.70 -0.48
N SER A 472 -7.59 -40.94 -1.57
CA SER A 472 -6.77 -42.14 -1.74
C SER A 472 -5.36 -41.94 -1.20
N THR A 473 -4.86 -42.89 -0.40
CA THR A 473 -3.48 -42.95 0.07
C THR A 473 -2.53 -43.65 -0.91
N ALA A 474 -2.95 -43.87 -2.16
CA ALA A 474 -2.09 -44.46 -3.19
C ALA A 474 -0.79 -43.64 -3.37
N GLY A 475 0.35 -44.34 -3.29
CA GLY A 475 1.68 -43.76 -3.38
C GLY A 475 2.19 -43.08 -2.11
N VAL A 476 1.45 -43.17 -0.99
CA VAL A 476 1.91 -42.70 0.31
C VAL A 476 2.57 -43.87 1.06
N ALA A 477 3.79 -43.67 1.55
CA ALA A 477 4.49 -44.67 2.34
C ALA A 477 3.76 -44.93 3.67
N ALA A 478 3.84 -46.16 4.18
CA ALA A 478 3.28 -46.45 5.50
C ALA A 478 4.04 -45.65 6.58
N GLY A 479 3.32 -45.08 7.54
CA GLY A 479 3.93 -44.26 8.59
C GLY A 479 2.98 -43.25 9.22
N SER A 480 3.56 -42.40 10.08
CA SER A 480 2.86 -41.35 10.82
C SER A 480 2.98 -39.99 10.13
N TYR A 481 1.84 -39.30 10.03
CA TYR A 481 1.70 -38.00 9.38
C TYR A 481 0.79 -37.07 10.18
N SER A 482 0.77 -35.79 9.82
CA SER A 482 -0.32 -34.87 10.16
C SER A 482 -1.18 -34.63 8.92
N LEU A 483 -2.50 -34.74 9.06
CA LEU A 483 -3.45 -34.26 8.07
C LEU A 483 -3.50 -32.73 8.15
N VAL A 484 -3.39 -32.06 7.01
CA VAL A 484 -3.35 -30.59 6.93
C VAL A 484 -4.31 -30.08 5.85
N LEU A 485 -4.74 -28.82 5.97
CA LEU A 485 -5.61 -28.15 5.01
C LEU A 485 -5.08 -26.76 4.66
N LYS A 486 -5.16 -26.37 3.39
CA LYS A 486 -4.98 -24.98 2.98
C LYS A 486 -5.94 -24.58 1.88
N VAL A 487 -6.07 -23.28 1.63
CA VAL A 487 -6.68 -22.75 0.41
C VAL A 487 -5.54 -22.28 -0.49
N ARG A 488 -5.44 -22.82 -1.71
CA ARG A 488 -4.36 -22.47 -2.65
C ARG A 488 -4.62 -21.07 -3.19
N ASN A 489 -3.74 -20.13 -2.88
CA ASN A 489 -3.72 -18.84 -3.55
C ASN A 489 -3.16 -19.06 -4.98
N PRO A 490 -3.91 -18.76 -6.06
CA PRO A 490 -3.43 -18.91 -7.43
C PRO A 490 -2.12 -18.16 -7.72
N LEU A 491 -1.84 -17.09 -6.96
CA LEU A 491 -0.58 -16.34 -7.06
C LEU A 491 0.65 -17.19 -6.69
N GLU A 492 0.49 -18.30 -5.95
CA GLU A 492 1.56 -19.27 -5.70
C GLU A 492 2.22 -19.79 -6.99
N ALA A 493 1.49 -19.78 -8.12
CA ALA A 493 2.03 -20.18 -9.42
C ALA A 493 2.98 -19.14 -10.06
N VAL A 494 2.96 -17.89 -9.59
CA VAL A 494 3.79 -16.80 -10.14
C VAL A 494 5.14 -16.77 -9.42
N THR A 495 6.04 -17.61 -9.91
CA THR A 495 7.40 -17.77 -9.37
C THR A 495 8.41 -16.84 -10.06
N PRO A 496 9.62 -16.62 -9.49
CA PRO A 496 10.69 -15.89 -10.18
C PRO A 496 11.03 -16.48 -11.55
N ALA A 497 10.92 -17.81 -11.71
CA ALA A 497 11.15 -18.46 -13.01
C ALA A 497 10.09 -18.05 -14.05
N VAL A 498 8.81 -17.98 -13.64
CA VAL A 498 7.72 -17.50 -14.50
C VAL A 498 7.92 -16.04 -14.87
N LEU A 499 8.32 -15.19 -13.92
CA LEU A 499 8.60 -13.77 -14.17
C LEU A 499 9.77 -13.57 -15.13
N ARG A 500 10.87 -14.32 -14.97
CA ARG A 500 12.06 -14.22 -15.83
C ARG A 500 11.85 -14.78 -17.24
N ALA A 501 10.87 -15.65 -17.44
CA ALA A 501 10.54 -16.20 -18.76
C ALA A 501 9.86 -15.18 -19.69
N ARG A 502 9.44 -14.02 -19.17
CA ARG A 502 8.80 -12.96 -19.96
C ARG A 502 9.81 -12.26 -20.90
N PRO A 503 9.36 -11.73 -22.05
CA PRO A 503 10.24 -11.02 -22.98
C PRO A 503 10.99 -9.86 -22.31
N ALA A 504 12.28 -9.69 -22.64
CA ALA A 504 13.15 -8.69 -22.01
C ALA A 504 12.59 -7.25 -22.08
N ALA A 505 11.92 -6.89 -23.18
CA ALA A 505 11.35 -5.56 -23.40
C ALA A 505 10.14 -5.25 -22.47
N SER A 506 9.47 -6.28 -21.96
CA SER A 506 8.25 -6.14 -21.14
C SER A 506 8.43 -6.65 -19.72
N ARG A 507 9.52 -7.35 -19.39
CA ARG A 507 9.78 -7.91 -18.05
C ARG A 507 10.34 -6.87 -17.08
N LEU A 508 10.16 -7.11 -15.79
CA LEU A 508 10.82 -6.39 -14.72
C LEU A 508 12.34 -6.64 -14.71
N THR A 509 13.11 -5.74 -14.11
CA THR A 509 14.55 -5.96 -13.91
C THR A 509 14.79 -7.12 -12.96
N ASP A 510 15.91 -7.83 -13.12
CA ASP A 510 16.25 -8.95 -12.23
C ASP A 510 16.39 -8.49 -10.77
N TRP A 511 16.83 -7.25 -10.53
CA TRP A 511 16.88 -6.66 -9.19
C TRP A 511 15.51 -6.62 -8.48
N ILE A 512 14.44 -6.26 -9.21
CA ILE A 512 13.07 -6.29 -8.66
C ILE A 512 12.63 -7.74 -8.44
N ILE A 513 12.86 -8.62 -9.42
CA ILE A 513 12.47 -10.04 -9.31
C ILE A 513 13.17 -10.74 -8.13
N ASP A 514 14.41 -10.37 -7.82
CA ASP A 514 15.15 -10.91 -6.69
C ASP A 514 14.56 -10.51 -5.32
N GLN A 515 13.66 -9.52 -5.28
CA GLN A 515 12.88 -9.17 -4.08
C GLN A 515 11.68 -10.10 -3.85
N TRP A 516 11.53 -11.17 -4.65
CA TRP A 516 10.37 -12.03 -4.59
C TRP A 516 10.06 -12.55 -3.17
N ARG A 517 8.77 -12.58 -2.83
CA ARG A 517 8.19 -13.12 -1.60
C ARG A 517 7.08 -14.11 -1.95
N PRO A 518 6.86 -15.15 -1.14
CA PRO A 518 5.72 -16.04 -1.32
C PRO A 518 4.39 -15.28 -1.32
N ALA A 519 3.42 -15.78 -2.08
CA ALA A 519 2.05 -15.27 -2.07
C ALA A 519 1.48 -15.24 -0.64
N VAL A 520 0.77 -14.17 -0.29
CA VAL A 520 0.08 -14.06 1.00
C VAL A 520 -0.95 -15.19 1.12
N PRO A 521 -0.83 -16.10 2.10
CA PRO A 521 -1.75 -17.21 2.24
C PRO A 521 -3.08 -16.75 2.84
N LEU A 522 -4.18 -17.37 2.39
CA LEU A 522 -5.43 -17.30 3.14
C LEU A 522 -5.24 -18.01 4.47
N SER A 523 -5.39 -17.28 5.57
CA SER A 523 -5.21 -17.83 6.93
C SER A 523 -6.55 -17.90 7.65
N PHE A 524 -6.89 -19.09 8.15
CA PHE A 524 -8.07 -19.31 8.98
C PHE A 524 -7.86 -18.75 10.39
N ALA A 525 -8.95 -18.34 11.03
CA ALA A 525 -8.99 -17.85 12.41
C ALA A 525 -8.90 -19.02 13.41
N ASN A 526 -7.75 -19.70 13.42
CA ASN A 526 -7.53 -20.97 14.08
C ASN A 526 -6.19 -20.97 14.83
N SER A 527 -6.15 -21.46 16.08
CA SER A 527 -4.92 -21.48 16.88
C SER A 527 -3.82 -22.41 16.32
N ASN A 528 -4.23 -23.35 15.47
CA ASN A 528 -3.40 -24.32 14.76
C ASN A 528 -3.10 -23.93 13.29
N GLN A 529 -3.33 -22.67 12.91
CA GLN A 529 -2.94 -22.12 11.60
C GLN A 529 -1.41 -21.91 11.54
N GLY A 530 -0.76 -22.54 10.57
CA GLY A 530 0.67 -22.32 10.27
C GLY A 530 0.90 -21.07 9.44
N THR A 531 2.11 -20.50 9.56
CA THR A 531 2.56 -19.33 8.77
C THR A 531 2.79 -19.65 7.29
N ASP A 532 2.85 -20.93 6.94
CA ASP A 532 2.95 -21.46 5.58
C ASP A 532 1.57 -21.66 4.89
N GLY A 533 0.50 -21.17 5.52
CA GLY A 533 -0.87 -21.25 5.03
C GLY A 533 -1.60 -22.56 5.35
N TRP A 534 -0.93 -23.55 5.96
CA TRP A 534 -1.55 -24.83 6.31
C TRP A 534 -2.12 -24.83 7.74
N VAL A 535 -3.38 -25.23 7.89
CA VAL A 535 -3.98 -25.59 9.18
C VAL A 535 -3.67 -27.05 9.48
N ASN A 536 -3.18 -27.36 10.67
CA ASN A 536 -2.96 -28.74 11.11
C ASN A 536 -4.24 -29.35 11.66
N LEU A 537 -4.86 -30.29 10.92
CA LEU A 537 -6.10 -30.94 11.33
C LEU A 537 -5.87 -32.04 12.39
N GLY A 538 -4.70 -32.66 12.45
CA GLY A 538 -4.37 -33.66 13.47
C GLY A 538 -3.56 -34.83 12.94
N ALA A 539 -3.20 -35.75 13.83
CA ALA A 539 -2.38 -36.92 13.50
C ALA A 539 -3.15 -37.93 12.64
N MET A 540 -2.44 -38.55 11.69
CA MET A 540 -2.96 -39.61 10.82
C MET A 540 -1.87 -40.64 10.49
N ALA A 541 -2.14 -41.92 10.72
CA ALA A 541 -1.31 -43.03 10.29
C ALA A 541 -1.81 -43.59 8.96
N VAL A 542 -0.90 -43.90 8.04
CA VAL A 542 -1.22 -44.50 6.73
C VAL A 542 -0.69 -45.94 6.64
N GLY A 543 -1.53 -46.87 6.20
CA GLY A 543 -1.20 -48.28 5.96
C GLY A 543 -1.18 -49.17 7.22
N SER A 544 -0.78 -50.43 7.05
CA SER A 544 -0.47 -51.35 8.16
C SER A 544 1.02 -51.23 8.48
N CYS A 545 1.32 -50.76 9.67
CA CYS A 545 2.68 -50.56 10.13
C CYS A 545 3.35 -51.92 10.35
N SER A 546 4.40 -52.23 9.59
CA SER A 546 5.24 -53.41 9.83
C SER A 546 6.32 -53.16 10.90
N GLY A 547 6.16 -52.11 11.70
CA GLY A 547 7.08 -51.62 12.71
C GLY A 547 6.33 -50.85 13.79
N ASP A 548 7.03 -50.01 14.55
CA ASP A 548 6.38 -49.20 15.58
C ASP A 548 5.51 -48.10 14.99
N CYS A 549 4.29 -47.99 15.49
CA CYS A 549 3.26 -47.09 14.97
C CYS A 549 2.47 -46.37 16.05
N THR A 550 2.79 -46.64 17.31
CA THR A 550 2.21 -45.88 18.40
C THR A 550 3.04 -44.62 18.51
N ALA A 551 2.39 -43.47 18.57
CA ALA A 551 3.10 -42.27 18.94
C ALA A 551 3.49 -42.33 20.42
N PRO A 552 4.65 -41.78 20.80
CA PRO A 552 4.98 -41.59 22.21
C PRO A 552 3.89 -40.83 22.98
N SER A 553 3.85 -41.02 24.29
CA SER A 553 3.01 -40.22 25.17
C SER A 553 3.34 -38.72 25.04
N VAL A 554 2.34 -37.86 25.14
CA VAL A 554 2.53 -36.40 25.14
C VAL A 554 3.50 -36.00 26.26
N PRO A 555 4.55 -35.20 25.98
CA PRO A 555 5.42 -34.66 27.02
C PRO A 555 4.61 -33.89 28.06
N SER A 556 4.76 -34.26 29.34
CA SER A 556 4.08 -33.61 30.45
C SER A 556 5.04 -32.75 31.28
N GLY A 557 4.50 -31.83 32.08
CA GLY A 557 5.33 -31.00 32.98
C GLY A 557 6.30 -30.06 32.25
N LEU A 558 5.99 -29.64 31.01
CA LEU A 558 6.75 -28.58 30.34
C LEU A 558 6.79 -27.35 31.25
N SER A 559 7.99 -26.82 31.49
CA SER A 559 8.22 -25.68 32.37
C SER A 559 9.44 -24.88 31.91
N VAL A 560 9.42 -23.59 32.20
CA VAL A 560 10.56 -22.69 32.02
C VAL A 560 11.47 -22.83 33.22
N THR A 561 12.71 -23.24 33.00
CA THR A 561 13.72 -23.45 34.05
C THR A 561 14.69 -22.29 34.19
N GLY A 562 14.73 -21.39 33.22
CA GLY A 562 15.52 -20.17 33.29
C GLY A 562 15.28 -19.28 32.08
N VAL A 563 15.48 -17.97 32.27
CA VAL A 563 15.40 -16.98 31.20
C VAL A 563 16.59 -16.04 31.29
N THR A 564 17.12 -15.66 30.14
CA THR A 564 18.02 -14.50 29.97
C THR A 564 17.35 -13.53 29.00
N ASN A 565 18.04 -12.47 28.60
CA ASN A 565 17.50 -11.55 27.60
C ASN A 565 17.53 -12.11 26.17
N THR A 566 18.31 -13.15 25.94
CA THR A 566 18.49 -13.76 24.62
C THR A 566 18.24 -15.25 24.63
N SER A 567 17.83 -15.83 25.76
CA SER A 567 17.55 -17.26 25.84
C SER A 567 16.42 -17.64 26.80
N VAL A 568 15.80 -18.77 26.51
CA VAL A 568 14.81 -19.45 27.36
C VAL A 568 15.24 -20.90 27.53
N SER A 569 15.42 -21.34 28.76
CA SER A 569 15.67 -22.74 29.12
C SER A 569 14.38 -23.43 29.55
N LEU A 570 14.15 -24.62 29.02
CA LEU A 570 12.94 -25.42 29.20
C LEU A 570 13.30 -26.80 29.74
N SER A 571 12.39 -27.39 30.52
CA SER A 571 12.42 -28.80 30.90
C SER A 571 11.03 -29.41 30.86
N TRP A 572 10.96 -30.72 30.66
CA TRP A 572 9.72 -31.51 30.70
C TRP A 572 9.99 -32.91 31.25
N ALA A 573 8.94 -33.64 31.59
CA ALA A 573 9.03 -35.04 31.97
C ALA A 573 9.23 -35.93 30.73
N ALA A 574 9.98 -37.02 30.89
CA ALA A 574 10.20 -37.99 29.82
C ALA A 574 8.87 -38.58 29.33
N SER A 575 8.79 -38.83 28.04
CA SER A 575 7.66 -39.50 27.40
C SER A 575 7.93 -40.99 27.38
N THR A 576 6.89 -41.80 27.37
CA THR A 576 6.97 -43.25 27.22
C THR A 576 6.43 -43.67 25.87
N ASP A 577 6.97 -44.76 25.34
CA ASP A 577 6.55 -45.34 24.08
C ASP A 577 6.72 -46.88 24.16
N ASN A 578 6.01 -47.64 23.31
CA ASN A 578 6.07 -49.11 23.32
C ASN A 578 7.39 -49.67 22.78
N VAL A 579 8.15 -48.93 21.98
CA VAL A 579 9.52 -49.30 21.56
C VAL A 579 10.54 -48.36 22.17
N GLY A 580 10.31 -47.05 22.13
CA GLY A 580 11.13 -46.09 22.84
C GLY A 580 11.19 -44.71 22.20
N VAL A 581 11.28 -43.69 23.05
CA VAL A 581 11.43 -42.30 22.64
C VAL A 581 12.89 -42.02 22.26
N THR A 582 13.13 -41.47 21.08
CA THR A 582 14.48 -41.12 20.58
C THR A 582 14.78 -39.63 20.63
N GLY A 583 13.77 -38.79 20.89
CA GLY A 583 13.98 -37.38 21.15
C GLY A 583 12.69 -36.57 21.19
N TYR A 584 12.84 -35.25 21.03
CA TYR A 584 11.75 -34.29 21.12
C TYR A 584 11.87 -33.23 20.03
N GLN A 585 10.75 -32.58 19.73
CA GLN A 585 10.67 -31.37 18.90
C GLN A 585 10.12 -30.24 19.77
N VAL A 586 10.88 -29.17 19.92
CA VAL A 586 10.49 -27.98 20.67
C VAL A 586 10.03 -26.92 19.68
N PHE A 587 8.83 -26.40 19.86
CA PHE A 587 8.27 -25.34 19.03
C PHE A 587 8.15 -24.05 19.84
N ARG A 588 8.53 -22.94 19.21
CA ARG A 588 8.37 -21.57 19.69
C ARG A 588 7.41 -20.84 18.76
N ASP A 589 6.29 -20.35 19.28
CA ASP A 589 5.23 -19.66 18.53
C ASP A 589 4.79 -20.44 17.27
N GLY A 590 4.74 -21.77 17.39
CA GLY A 590 4.37 -22.68 16.31
C GLY A 590 5.51 -23.05 15.34
N ALA A 591 6.67 -22.39 15.39
CA ALA A 591 7.84 -22.72 14.58
C ALA A 591 8.81 -23.67 15.32
N LEU A 592 9.45 -24.61 14.62
CA LEU A 592 10.41 -25.53 15.23
C LEU A 592 11.64 -24.75 15.71
N ALA A 593 11.86 -24.73 17.03
CA ALA A 593 12.99 -24.07 17.68
C ALA A 593 14.19 -25.02 17.84
N GLY A 594 13.95 -26.32 18.02
CA GLY A 594 15.01 -27.31 18.14
C GLY A 594 14.52 -28.75 18.26
N SER A 595 15.45 -29.69 18.26
CA SER A 595 15.17 -31.13 18.25
C SER A 595 16.07 -31.93 19.19
N PRO A 596 16.03 -31.66 20.51
CA PRO A 596 16.90 -32.31 21.48
C PRO A 596 16.58 -33.80 21.63
N THR A 597 17.57 -34.59 22.03
CA THR A 597 17.39 -36.00 22.41
C THR A 597 17.06 -36.17 23.90
N GLY A 598 17.41 -35.18 24.73
CA GLY A 598 17.09 -35.14 26.16
C GLY A 598 15.80 -34.38 26.47
N THR A 599 15.46 -34.29 27.76
CA THR A 599 14.24 -33.65 28.26
C THR A 599 14.42 -32.18 28.65
N THR A 600 15.44 -31.54 28.09
CA THR A 600 15.76 -30.13 28.29
C THR A 600 16.13 -29.47 26.97
N PHE A 601 15.87 -28.17 26.86
CA PHE A 601 16.26 -27.37 25.70
C PHE A 601 16.49 -25.92 26.09
N THR A 602 17.56 -25.32 25.56
CA THR A 602 17.79 -23.89 25.69
C THR A 602 17.67 -23.25 24.32
N ASP A 603 16.60 -22.48 24.13
CA ASP A 603 16.40 -21.65 22.96
C ASP A 603 17.24 -20.38 23.10
N THR A 604 18.08 -20.06 22.12
CA THR A 604 19.02 -18.92 22.15
C THR A 604 18.76 -17.93 21.01
N GLY A 605 19.37 -16.75 21.07
CA GLY A 605 19.21 -15.70 20.05
C GLY A 605 17.80 -15.08 20.03
N ARG A 606 17.14 -15.02 21.18
CA ARG A 606 15.83 -14.37 21.35
C ARG A 606 15.98 -12.86 21.53
N SER A 607 14.93 -12.11 21.24
CA SER A 607 14.89 -10.67 21.46
C SER A 607 14.54 -10.36 22.91
N PRO A 608 15.24 -9.43 23.58
CA PRO A 608 14.96 -9.03 24.96
C PRO A 608 13.52 -8.56 25.19
N GLY A 609 12.98 -8.86 26.37
CA GLY A 609 11.65 -8.39 26.81
C GLY A 609 10.47 -9.02 26.07
N GLN A 610 10.72 -9.97 25.17
CA GLN A 610 9.66 -10.62 24.39
C GLN A 610 9.15 -11.87 25.10
N THR A 611 7.82 -12.03 25.05
CA THR A 611 7.11 -13.24 25.46
C THR A 611 6.97 -14.18 24.29
N TYR A 612 7.37 -15.43 24.50
CA TYR A 612 7.31 -16.52 23.54
C TYR A 612 6.46 -17.66 24.11
N GLN A 613 5.75 -18.39 23.25
CA GLN A 613 4.98 -19.58 23.64
C GLN A 613 5.70 -20.85 23.22
N TYR A 614 5.94 -21.76 24.16
CA TYR A 614 6.64 -23.02 23.90
C TYR A 614 5.73 -24.24 24.03
N THR A 615 5.87 -25.17 23.09
CA THR A 615 5.28 -26.52 23.16
C THR A 615 6.31 -27.57 22.79
N VAL A 616 6.13 -28.80 23.27
CA VAL A 616 7.04 -29.92 22.97
C VAL A 616 6.26 -31.14 22.48
N ARG A 617 6.81 -31.85 21.50
CA ARG A 617 6.35 -33.17 21.03
C ARG A 617 7.46 -34.19 21.22
N ALA A 618 7.11 -35.44 21.54
CA ALA A 618 8.04 -36.56 21.58
C ALA A 618 8.08 -37.29 20.23
N ARG A 619 9.24 -37.87 19.89
CA ARG A 619 9.43 -38.74 18.72
C ARG A 619 10.07 -40.06 19.11
N ASP A 620 9.71 -41.14 18.43
CA ASP A 620 10.36 -42.46 18.57
C ASP A 620 11.33 -42.75 17.42
N ALA A 621 11.84 -43.98 17.37
CA ALA A 621 12.77 -44.45 16.34
C ALA A 621 12.10 -44.71 14.98
N ALA A 622 10.80 -44.98 14.96
CA ALA A 622 10.02 -45.17 13.75
C ALA A 622 9.52 -43.84 13.16
N GLY A 623 9.72 -42.73 13.86
CA GLY A 623 9.31 -41.39 13.46
C GLY A 623 7.88 -41.03 13.84
N ASN A 624 7.21 -41.79 14.71
CA ASN A 624 5.90 -41.40 15.22
C ASN A 624 6.05 -40.22 16.19
N ILE A 625 5.11 -39.27 16.10
CA ILE A 625 5.17 -38.00 16.84
C ILE A 625 3.95 -37.89 17.75
N SER A 626 4.16 -37.58 19.02
CA SER A 626 3.08 -37.33 19.97
C SER A 626 2.27 -36.07 19.61
N ALA A 627 1.05 -35.93 20.18
CA ALA A 627 0.44 -34.61 20.26
C ALA A 627 1.35 -33.64 21.05
N ALA A 628 1.15 -32.33 20.86
CA ALA A 628 1.91 -31.30 21.57
C ALA A 628 1.53 -31.24 23.05
N SER A 629 2.51 -30.92 23.91
CA SER A 629 2.26 -30.55 25.30
C SER A 629 1.34 -29.32 25.40
N ALA A 630 0.82 -29.07 26.60
CA ALA A 630 0.28 -27.75 26.92
C ALA A 630 1.34 -26.67 26.67
N ALA A 631 0.91 -25.52 26.15
CA ALA A 631 1.81 -24.39 25.90
C ALA A 631 2.22 -23.72 27.20
N VAL A 632 3.48 -23.29 27.28
CA VAL A 632 3.99 -22.50 28.40
C VAL A 632 4.58 -21.19 27.89
N PRO A 633 4.12 -20.04 28.41
CA PRO A 633 4.70 -18.75 28.07
C PRO A 633 6.04 -18.57 28.77
N ALA A 634 7.01 -17.97 28.09
CA ALA A 634 8.27 -17.53 28.66
C ALA A 634 8.62 -16.13 28.15
N THR A 635 8.84 -15.21 29.08
CA THR A 635 9.28 -13.85 28.76
C THR A 635 10.78 -13.75 29.01
N THR A 636 11.54 -13.44 27.96
CA THR A 636 12.97 -13.14 28.09
C THR A 636 13.17 -11.89 28.93
N THR A 637 14.26 -11.81 29.69
CA THR A 637 14.54 -10.62 30.50
C THR A 637 14.80 -9.41 29.59
N GLY A 638 14.46 -8.20 30.04
CA GLY A 638 14.62 -7.00 29.22
C GLY A 638 16.09 -6.57 28.98
N CYS A 639 17.06 -7.14 29.71
CA CYS A 639 18.46 -6.72 29.73
C CYS A 639 19.40 -7.89 30.07
N SER A 640 20.63 -7.87 29.55
CA SER A 640 21.75 -8.75 29.95
C SER A 640 22.81 -7.93 30.66
N GLY A 641 23.00 -8.15 31.96
CA GLY A 641 24.04 -7.49 32.75
C GLY A 641 23.45 -6.39 33.62
N ASP A 642 24.00 -5.17 33.54
CA ASP A 642 23.42 -4.04 34.24
C ASP A 642 21.98 -3.80 33.74
N CYS A 643 21.06 -3.57 34.66
CA CYS A 643 19.67 -3.26 34.39
C CYS A 643 19.23 -1.97 35.08
N THR A 644 20.15 -1.31 35.77
CA THR A 644 19.92 0.01 36.32
C THR A 644 20.19 1.00 35.21
N ALA A 645 19.23 1.89 34.96
CA ALA A 645 19.48 2.98 34.04
C ALA A 645 20.38 4.04 34.71
N PRO A 646 21.29 4.68 33.96
CA PRO A 646 22.01 5.84 34.45
C PRO A 646 21.07 6.93 34.97
N SER A 647 21.55 7.78 35.88
CA SER A 647 20.81 8.97 36.31
C SER A 647 20.56 9.93 35.15
N ALA A 648 19.42 10.63 35.15
CA ALA A 648 19.08 11.58 34.09
C ALA A 648 20.09 12.76 34.10
N PRO A 649 20.66 13.12 32.94
CA PRO A 649 21.54 14.28 32.87
C PRO A 649 20.73 15.58 33.03
N THR A 650 21.37 16.65 33.50
CA THR A 650 20.77 18.00 33.52
C THR A 650 21.31 18.82 32.36
N LEU A 651 20.45 19.19 31.43
CA LEU A 651 20.80 19.81 30.15
C LEU A 651 20.77 21.34 30.21
N SER A 652 21.75 21.96 29.56
CA SER A 652 21.83 23.40 29.27
C SER A 652 22.36 23.65 27.85
N SER A 653 22.16 24.86 27.34
CA SER A 653 22.66 25.30 26.03
C SER A 653 23.66 26.45 26.23
N PRO A 654 24.97 26.21 26.24
CA PRO A 654 25.97 27.25 26.49
C PRO A 654 26.10 28.28 25.37
N SER A 655 25.84 27.90 24.11
CA SER A 655 25.95 28.82 22.97
C SER A 655 25.12 28.35 21.78
N LYS A 656 24.87 29.27 20.84
CA LYS A 656 24.14 29.01 19.60
C LYS A 656 24.64 29.94 18.50
N THR A 657 24.57 29.47 17.26
CA THR A 657 24.70 30.28 16.05
C THR A 657 23.36 30.30 15.32
N ASP A 658 23.34 30.75 14.08
CA ASP A 658 22.19 30.63 13.18
C ASP A 658 21.92 29.21 12.70
N THR A 659 22.97 28.40 12.57
CA THR A 659 22.89 27.05 12.00
C THR A 659 23.31 25.97 12.99
N THR A 660 23.69 26.34 14.22
CA THR A 660 24.15 25.41 15.24
C THR A 660 23.62 25.74 16.63
N VAL A 661 23.43 24.71 17.45
CA VAL A 661 23.16 24.83 18.89
C VAL A 661 24.15 23.95 19.63
N SER A 662 24.93 24.55 20.53
CA SER A 662 25.81 23.81 21.43
C SER A 662 25.08 23.49 22.72
N LEU A 663 25.15 22.23 23.12
CA LEU A 663 24.51 21.64 24.29
C LEU A 663 25.58 21.12 25.24
N SER A 664 25.34 21.30 26.54
CA SER A 664 26.16 20.72 27.60
C SER A 664 25.27 20.17 28.70
N TRP A 665 25.71 19.13 29.37
CA TRP A 665 24.97 18.58 30.50
C TRP A 665 25.88 18.08 31.60
N THR A 666 25.32 17.92 32.80
CA THR A 666 26.02 17.26 33.91
C THR A 666 26.20 15.77 33.61
N GLY A 667 27.36 15.24 33.99
CA GLY A 667 27.66 13.81 33.89
C GLY A 667 26.61 12.98 34.64
N SER A 668 26.25 11.83 34.06
CA SER A 668 25.32 10.88 34.66
C SER A 668 26.12 9.84 35.43
N THR A 669 25.50 9.27 36.45
CA THR A 669 26.09 8.22 37.29
C THR A 669 25.31 6.93 37.12
N ASP A 670 26.00 5.82 37.20
CA ASP A 670 25.46 4.48 37.03
C ASP A 670 26.28 3.50 37.89
N ASN A 671 25.71 2.36 38.27
CA ASN A 671 26.39 1.36 39.13
C ASN A 671 27.49 0.59 38.42
N VAL A 672 27.48 0.46 37.08
CA VAL A 672 28.59 -0.11 36.32
C VAL A 672 29.33 0.97 35.54
N GLY A 673 28.61 1.88 34.89
CA GLY A 673 29.21 3.06 34.28
C GLY A 673 28.50 3.53 33.01
N VAL A 674 28.49 4.85 32.83
CA VAL A 674 27.92 5.51 31.65
C VAL A 674 28.91 5.46 30.49
N THR A 675 28.47 4.97 29.33
CA THR A 675 29.30 4.85 28.12
C THR A 675 29.04 5.94 27.10
N GLY A 676 27.92 6.67 27.23
CA GLY A 676 27.66 7.86 26.45
C GLY A 676 26.26 8.41 26.62
N TYR A 677 25.84 9.24 25.67
CA TYR A 677 24.59 9.99 25.69
C TYR A 677 23.91 9.97 24.34
N GLU A 678 22.61 10.16 24.34
CA GLU A 678 21.74 10.29 23.17
C GLU A 678 21.04 11.65 23.23
N VAL A 679 21.26 12.47 22.21
CA VAL A 679 20.76 13.84 22.13
C VAL A 679 19.59 13.87 21.16
N PHE A 680 18.43 14.31 21.63
CA PHE A 680 17.21 14.39 20.85
C PHE A 680 16.84 15.84 20.57
N ARG A 681 16.49 16.14 19.31
CA ARG A 681 15.82 17.38 18.87
C ARG A 681 14.35 17.04 18.59
N GLY A 682 13.44 17.50 19.45
CA GLY A 682 12.08 16.96 19.52
C GLY A 682 12.10 15.45 19.83
N SER A 683 11.53 14.63 18.95
CA SER A 683 11.58 13.16 19.02
C SER A 683 12.73 12.54 18.21
N THR A 684 13.49 13.34 17.46
CA THR A 684 14.53 12.85 16.54
C THR A 684 15.89 12.78 17.24
N LEU A 685 16.58 11.63 17.18
CA LEU A 685 17.96 11.48 17.64
C LEU A 685 18.92 12.22 16.69
N VAL A 686 19.61 13.24 17.18
CA VAL A 686 20.54 14.07 16.39
C VAL A 686 22.02 13.75 16.67
N GLY A 687 22.32 13.04 17.75
CA GLY A 687 23.68 12.60 18.04
C GLY A 687 23.80 11.66 19.23
N SER A 688 24.91 10.92 19.29
CA SER A 688 25.17 9.91 20.33
C SER A 688 26.57 9.99 20.97
N PRO A 689 27.01 11.17 21.48
CA PRO A 689 28.38 11.37 21.96
C PRO A 689 28.70 10.56 23.22
N SER A 690 29.99 10.28 23.46
CA SER A 690 30.48 9.80 24.77
C SER A 690 30.83 10.96 25.72
N ALA A 691 31.09 12.15 25.18
CA ALA A 691 31.31 13.37 25.96
C ALA A 691 30.00 13.97 26.50
N THR A 692 30.12 14.85 27.50
CA THR A 692 28.99 15.58 28.10
C THR A 692 28.62 16.89 27.38
N THR A 693 28.97 16.96 26.09
CA THR A 693 28.73 18.11 25.21
C THR A 693 28.40 17.63 23.81
N PHE A 694 27.54 18.37 23.10
CA PHE A 694 27.20 18.10 21.70
C PHE A 694 26.86 19.38 20.98
N THR A 695 27.28 19.52 19.73
CA THR A 695 26.84 20.63 18.87
C THR A 695 25.99 20.06 17.76
N ASP A 696 24.71 20.41 17.76
CA ASP A 696 23.81 20.13 16.66
C ASP A 696 24.05 21.16 15.55
N THR A 697 24.11 20.70 14.29
CA THR A 697 24.53 21.51 13.13
C THR A 697 23.53 21.36 11.98
N GLY A 698 23.58 22.28 11.00
CA GLY A 698 22.65 22.27 9.86
C GLY A 698 21.23 22.67 10.24
N LEU A 699 21.07 23.45 11.31
CA LEU A 699 19.79 23.99 11.76
C LEU A 699 19.37 25.19 10.92
N THR A 700 18.06 25.44 10.88
CA THR A 700 17.50 26.63 10.24
C THR A 700 17.65 27.83 11.19
N ALA A 701 18.01 28.98 10.64
CA ALA A 701 18.06 30.25 11.37
C ALA A 701 16.71 30.64 11.96
N SER A 702 16.72 31.44 13.02
CA SER A 702 15.53 31.99 13.71
C SER A 702 14.48 30.94 14.09
N THR A 703 14.89 29.67 14.27
CA THR A 703 13.97 28.55 14.48
C THR A 703 14.15 27.99 15.88
N ALA A 704 13.03 27.82 16.59
CA ALA A 704 13.01 27.23 17.92
C ALA A 704 13.14 25.71 17.84
N TYR A 705 14.16 25.16 18.50
CA TYR A 705 14.37 23.73 18.63
C TYR A 705 14.34 23.33 20.10
N SER A 706 13.66 22.25 20.43
CA SER A 706 13.63 21.67 21.77
C SER A 706 14.57 20.48 21.86
N TYR A 707 15.39 20.44 22.90
CA TYR A 707 16.37 19.39 23.12
C TYR A 707 16.15 18.64 24.43
N THR A 708 16.36 17.34 24.38
CA THR A 708 16.51 16.48 25.58
C THR A 708 17.69 15.54 25.39
N VAL A 709 18.31 15.11 26.49
CA VAL A 709 19.42 14.16 26.47
C VAL A 709 19.13 12.98 27.39
N LYS A 710 19.50 11.78 26.96
CA LYS A 710 19.48 10.56 27.78
C LYS A 710 20.89 10.01 27.89
N ALA A 711 21.28 9.52 29.06
CA ALA A 711 22.52 8.77 29.24
C ALA A 711 22.29 7.29 28.90
N ARG A 712 23.35 6.63 28.40
CA ARG A 712 23.39 5.18 28.18
C ARG A 712 24.61 4.55 28.86
N ASP A 713 24.46 3.33 29.32
CA ASP A 713 25.55 2.50 29.83
C ASP A 713 26.04 1.48 28.79
N ALA A 714 26.94 0.59 29.18
CA ALA A 714 27.46 -0.48 28.31
C ALA A 714 26.45 -1.60 28.05
N ALA A 715 25.46 -1.76 28.94
CA ALA A 715 24.42 -2.78 28.86
C ALA A 715 23.22 -2.33 27.99
N GLY A 716 23.19 -1.04 27.59
CA GLY A 716 22.15 -0.45 26.75
C GLY A 716 20.99 0.17 27.52
N ASN A 717 21.07 0.27 28.86
CA ASN A 717 20.04 0.95 29.64
C ASN A 717 20.10 2.46 29.36
N ARG A 718 18.94 3.11 29.36
CA ARG A 718 18.80 4.54 29.08
C ARG A 718 18.17 5.25 30.26
N SER A 719 18.75 6.37 30.66
CA SER A 719 18.17 7.22 31.69
C SER A 719 16.79 7.75 31.28
N ALA A 720 16.03 8.27 32.26
CA ALA A 720 14.99 9.24 31.96
C ALA A 720 15.59 10.42 31.17
N ALA A 721 14.77 11.10 30.36
CA ALA A 721 15.20 12.29 29.65
C ALA A 721 15.60 13.39 30.64
N SER A 722 16.58 14.22 30.25
CA SER A 722 16.87 15.47 30.92
C SER A 722 15.66 16.41 30.98
N ASN A 723 15.79 17.52 31.68
CA ASN A 723 14.94 18.68 31.42
C ASN A 723 14.99 19.06 29.93
N THR A 724 13.87 19.57 29.41
CA THR A 724 13.81 20.10 28.05
C THR A 724 14.46 21.48 28.00
N VAL A 725 15.35 21.69 27.04
CA VAL A 725 15.93 23.01 26.74
C VAL A 725 15.47 23.44 25.35
N THR A 726 14.70 24.53 25.29
CA THR A 726 14.29 25.14 24.02
C THR A 726 15.27 26.25 23.66
N VAL A 727 15.86 26.16 22.47
CA VAL A 727 16.84 27.11 21.94
C VAL A 727 16.37 27.56 20.57
N THR A 728 16.11 28.85 20.42
CA THR A 728 15.91 29.48 19.10
C THR A 728 17.27 29.85 18.53
N THR A 729 17.67 29.27 17.39
CA THR A 729 18.90 29.66 16.67
C THR A 729 18.93 31.17 16.41
N ASN A 730 20.12 31.73 16.25
CA ASN A 730 20.24 33.14 15.84
C ASN A 730 19.60 33.33 14.46
N ALA A 731 19.30 34.57 14.10
CA ALA A 731 19.07 34.87 12.70
C ALA A 731 20.32 34.51 11.90
N ALA A 732 20.14 34.05 10.66
CA ALA A 732 21.22 33.82 9.71
C ALA A 732 22.11 35.07 9.72
N PRO A 733 23.46 34.94 9.79
CA PRO A 733 24.33 36.06 9.57
C PRO A 733 23.88 36.62 8.23
N GLN A 734 23.35 37.83 8.28
CA GLN A 734 23.07 38.54 7.05
C GLN A 734 24.40 38.53 6.30
N PRO A 735 24.44 38.09 5.03
CA PRO A 735 25.65 38.26 4.24
C PRO A 735 26.05 39.73 4.42
N PRO A 736 27.34 40.02 4.73
CA PRO A 736 27.77 41.38 5.01
C PRO A 736 27.22 42.26 3.90
N ALA A 737 26.33 43.20 4.24
CA ALA A 737 25.36 43.87 3.36
C ALA A 737 25.84 43.96 1.90
N GLY A 738 25.65 42.86 1.17
CA GLY A 738 26.10 42.69 -0.18
C GLY A 738 25.00 43.17 -1.10
N LEU A 739 25.35 43.90 -2.13
CA LEU A 739 24.37 44.35 -3.11
C LEU A 739 23.89 43.14 -3.92
N VAL A 740 22.62 42.78 -3.79
CA VAL A 740 22.02 41.68 -4.56
C VAL A 740 21.74 42.17 -5.97
N LEU A 741 22.32 41.49 -6.96
CA LEU A 741 22.00 41.75 -8.36
C LEU A 741 20.78 40.93 -8.77
N ASP A 742 20.84 39.61 -8.62
CA ASP A 742 19.73 38.68 -8.88
C ASP A 742 19.77 37.53 -7.86
N ASN A 743 18.64 37.21 -7.22
CA ASN A 743 18.49 36.02 -6.36
C ASN A 743 17.41 35.03 -6.81
N PHE A 744 16.67 35.37 -7.87
CA PHE A 744 15.63 34.56 -8.50
C PHE A 744 14.55 34.01 -7.55
N ASP A 745 14.29 34.69 -6.42
CA ASP A 745 13.31 34.26 -5.41
C ASP A 745 11.84 34.49 -5.82
N GLY A 746 11.63 35.14 -6.97
CA GLY A 746 10.31 35.50 -7.50
C GLY A 746 9.93 36.96 -7.28
N THR A 747 10.79 37.77 -6.65
CA THR A 747 10.55 39.18 -6.34
C THR A 747 11.74 40.09 -6.67
N PRO A 748 11.82 40.66 -7.90
CA PRO A 748 10.84 40.62 -8.98
C PRO A 748 10.83 39.30 -9.76
N ALA A 749 9.68 38.96 -10.36
CA ALA A 749 9.50 37.70 -11.07
C ALA A 749 10.33 37.64 -12.35
N TYR A 750 11.26 36.68 -12.47
CA TYR A 750 12.03 36.43 -13.69
C TYR A 750 11.37 35.33 -14.54
N PRO A 751 11.35 35.44 -15.88
CA PRO A 751 11.77 36.58 -16.71
C PRO A 751 10.65 37.61 -16.93
N SER A 752 9.45 37.39 -16.40
CA SER A 752 8.24 38.15 -16.81
C SER A 752 8.28 39.64 -16.46
N SER A 753 8.98 40.02 -15.39
CA SER A 753 9.17 41.42 -15.00
C SER A 753 10.26 42.14 -15.80
N ASN A 754 11.18 41.38 -16.43
CA ASN A 754 12.46 41.87 -16.95
C ASN A 754 13.21 42.79 -15.97
N GLN A 755 13.05 42.59 -14.65
CA GLN A 755 13.71 43.36 -13.61
C GLN A 755 14.51 42.45 -12.68
N ASN A 756 15.64 42.96 -12.20
CA ASN A 756 16.46 42.33 -11.18
C ASN A 756 16.22 42.97 -9.80
N ASP A 757 16.93 42.51 -8.77
CA ASP A 757 16.77 43.00 -7.38
C ASP A 757 17.20 44.46 -7.18
N LEU A 758 17.88 45.05 -8.17
CA LEU A 758 18.21 46.48 -8.21
C LEU A 758 17.13 47.32 -8.92
N GLY A 759 16.04 46.69 -9.37
CA GLY A 759 15.01 47.32 -10.19
C GLY A 759 15.49 47.70 -11.59
N ARG A 760 16.56 47.06 -12.07
CA ARG A 760 17.18 47.29 -13.39
C ARG A 760 16.86 46.14 -14.34
N TRP A 761 17.10 46.35 -15.63
CA TRP A 761 16.76 45.36 -16.64
C TRP A 761 17.55 44.06 -16.46
N THR A 762 16.87 42.92 -16.58
CA THR A 762 17.49 41.59 -16.67
C THR A 762 16.76 40.74 -17.68
N GLY A 763 17.48 39.87 -18.37
CA GLY A 763 16.90 39.02 -19.38
C GLY A 763 17.91 38.08 -20.02
N ALA A 764 17.39 37.17 -20.84
CA ALA A 764 18.18 36.20 -21.56
C ALA A 764 17.55 35.81 -22.88
N ASN A 765 18.36 35.28 -23.80
CA ASN A 765 17.90 34.73 -25.07
C ASN A 765 18.76 33.54 -25.53
N CYS A 766 18.23 32.80 -26.51
CA CYS A 766 18.87 31.65 -27.17
C CYS A 766 19.18 30.42 -26.30
N PHE A 767 18.66 30.34 -25.08
CA PHE A 767 18.70 29.09 -24.31
C PHE A 767 17.65 28.09 -24.82
N LEU A 768 17.90 26.80 -24.61
CA LEU A 768 17.04 25.69 -25.03
C LEU A 768 15.84 25.46 -24.10
N ASP A 769 15.74 26.23 -23.03
CA ASP A 769 14.69 26.20 -22.01
C ASP A 769 14.07 27.61 -21.81
N GLY A 770 12.90 27.64 -21.18
CA GLY A 770 12.18 28.88 -20.88
C GLY A 770 11.83 29.76 -22.09
N GLY A 771 11.66 29.18 -23.28
CA GLY A 771 11.42 29.95 -24.51
C GLY A 771 12.59 30.83 -24.94
N GLY A 772 13.80 30.54 -24.47
CA GLY A 772 15.01 31.31 -24.76
C GLY A 772 15.60 32.03 -23.56
N SER A 773 14.83 32.28 -22.50
CA SER A 773 15.29 33.03 -21.33
C SER A 773 15.87 32.16 -20.20
N GLY A 774 15.86 30.83 -20.35
CA GLY A 774 16.08 29.94 -19.22
C GLY A 774 14.87 29.84 -18.29
N VAL A 775 14.93 28.91 -17.34
CA VAL A 775 13.82 28.58 -16.43
C VAL A 775 14.23 28.72 -14.97
N VAL A 776 13.40 29.39 -14.16
CA VAL A 776 13.59 29.42 -12.70
C VAL A 776 12.85 28.25 -12.08
N THR A 777 13.53 27.44 -11.27
CA THR A 777 12.92 26.33 -10.52
C THR A 777 13.52 26.28 -9.13
N GLY A 778 12.66 26.35 -8.10
CA GLY A 778 13.10 26.31 -6.70
C GLY A 778 13.98 27.49 -6.29
N GLY A 779 13.77 28.68 -6.87
CA GLY A 779 14.53 29.90 -6.55
C GLY A 779 15.87 30.03 -7.28
N ALA A 780 16.16 29.19 -8.28
CA ALA A 780 17.42 29.25 -9.03
C ALA A 780 17.18 29.25 -10.55
N LEU A 781 17.96 30.05 -11.28
CA LEU A 781 17.91 30.16 -12.74
C LEU A 781 18.71 29.04 -13.41
N SER A 782 18.03 28.18 -14.16
CA SER A 782 18.62 27.19 -15.05
C SER A 782 18.77 27.75 -16.46
N LEU A 783 19.99 27.62 -17.01
CA LEU A 783 20.34 28.03 -18.37
C LEU A 783 20.85 26.82 -19.15
N ARG A 784 20.00 26.22 -20.00
CA ARG A 784 20.39 25.10 -20.87
C ARG A 784 20.84 25.62 -22.24
N TYR A 785 22.08 25.37 -22.63
CA TYR A 785 22.67 25.92 -23.85
C TYR A 785 23.26 24.83 -24.76
N ASN A 786 23.31 25.12 -26.06
CA ASN A 786 24.03 24.33 -27.06
C ASN A 786 24.77 25.29 -27.99
N ASN A 787 25.92 25.78 -27.52
CA ASN A 787 26.73 26.80 -28.18
C ASN A 787 25.92 28.07 -28.58
N CYS A 788 24.86 28.36 -27.84
CA CYS A 788 24.03 29.55 -27.98
C CYS A 788 23.42 29.88 -26.62
N GLY A 789 23.43 31.16 -26.29
CA GLY A 789 22.89 31.66 -25.03
C GLY A 789 23.53 32.98 -24.66
N TRP A 790 22.69 33.93 -24.22
CA TRP A 790 23.14 35.17 -23.63
C TRP A 790 22.22 35.55 -22.48
N PHE A 791 22.80 35.87 -21.32
CA PHE A 791 22.12 36.38 -20.14
C PHE A 791 22.73 37.73 -19.78
N GLY A 792 21.90 38.72 -19.47
CA GLY A 792 22.34 40.05 -19.09
C GLY A 792 21.53 40.59 -17.93
N SER A 793 22.19 41.21 -16.95
CA SER A 793 21.55 41.89 -15.81
C SER A 793 22.24 43.21 -15.53
N ASP A 794 21.48 44.30 -15.63
CA ASP A 794 21.97 45.67 -15.49
C ASP A 794 22.28 45.99 -14.04
N VAL A 795 23.49 46.48 -13.76
CA VAL A 795 23.89 46.82 -12.40
C VAL A 795 23.47 48.25 -12.06
N GLY A 796 23.80 49.20 -12.93
CA GLY A 796 23.31 50.59 -12.84
C GLY A 796 23.61 51.34 -11.53
N VAL A 797 24.54 50.86 -10.70
CA VAL A 797 24.99 51.47 -9.44
C VAL A 797 26.50 51.39 -9.30
N ASP A 798 27.10 52.26 -8.48
CA ASP A 798 28.54 52.24 -8.19
C ASP A 798 28.89 51.05 -7.29
N LEU A 799 29.96 50.31 -7.63
CA LEU A 799 30.40 49.11 -6.91
C LEU A 799 31.67 49.30 -6.09
N ASN A 800 32.17 50.52 -5.87
CA ASN A 800 33.44 50.74 -5.16
C ASN A 800 33.42 50.24 -3.71
N ALA A 801 32.24 50.21 -3.10
CA ALA A 801 32.03 49.67 -1.76
C ALA A 801 32.20 48.14 -1.70
N TYR A 802 32.17 47.44 -2.85
CA TYR A 802 32.24 45.99 -2.94
C TYR A 802 33.56 45.54 -3.55
N THR A 803 34.14 44.49 -2.99
CA THR A 803 35.42 43.92 -3.41
C THR A 803 35.23 42.79 -4.42
N TYR A 804 34.19 41.98 -4.24
CA TYR A 804 33.96 40.73 -4.96
C TYR A 804 32.67 40.78 -5.77
N LEU A 805 32.70 40.19 -6.96
CA LEU A 805 31.52 39.64 -7.62
C LEU A 805 31.39 38.20 -7.15
N VAL A 806 30.24 37.82 -6.61
CA VAL A 806 29.97 36.45 -6.14
C VAL A 806 28.85 35.85 -6.99
N VAL A 807 29.14 34.72 -7.61
CA VAL A 807 28.16 33.93 -8.37
C VAL A 807 28.03 32.57 -7.70
N ARG A 808 26.84 32.28 -7.14
CA ARG A 808 26.54 30.96 -6.59
C ARG A 808 26.00 30.05 -7.68
N ILE A 809 26.81 29.10 -8.12
CA ILE A 809 26.60 28.36 -9.37
C ILE A 809 26.92 26.87 -9.22
N ARG A 810 26.22 26.03 -9.99
CA ARG A 810 26.56 24.63 -10.25
C ARG A 810 26.39 24.30 -11.73
N GLY A 811 27.03 23.23 -12.17
CA GLY A 811 26.90 22.66 -13.51
C GLY A 811 26.20 21.31 -13.49
N ALA A 812 25.60 20.92 -14.61
CA ALA A 812 24.98 19.60 -14.74
C ALA A 812 26.02 18.46 -14.77
N ALA A 813 27.19 18.70 -15.36
CA ALA A 813 28.28 17.73 -15.47
C ALA A 813 29.48 18.10 -14.56
N GLY A 814 29.62 19.39 -14.20
CA GLY A 814 30.85 19.92 -13.62
C GLY A 814 31.90 20.15 -14.72
N GLY A 815 32.69 21.22 -14.59
CA GLY A 815 33.70 21.63 -15.57
C GLY A 815 33.25 22.69 -16.58
N GLU A 816 32.06 23.26 -16.45
CA GLU A 816 31.47 24.20 -17.42
C GLU A 816 32.08 25.61 -17.42
N GLN A 817 33.06 25.91 -16.55
CA GLN A 817 33.68 27.24 -16.45
C GLN A 817 34.30 27.76 -17.77
N ALA A 818 34.61 26.86 -18.72
CA ALA A 818 35.17 27.24 -20.01
C ALA A 818 34.09 27.51 -21.09
N HIS A 819 32.82 27.21 -20.82
CA HIS A 819 31.76 27.25 -21.84
C HIS A 819 31.20 28.65 -22.11
N PHE A 820 31.46 29.60 -21.21
CA PHE A 820 30.91 30.95 -21.31
C PHE A 820 31.89 32.03 -20.90
N SER A 821 31.73 33.20 -21.49
CA SER A 821 32.37 34.43 -21.02
C SER A 821 31.49 35.15 -20.02
N LEU A 822 32.09 35.76 -19.01
CA LEU A 822 31.44 36.72 -18.13
C LEU A 822 32.07 38.09 -18.34
N GLY A 823 31.22 39.09 -18.54
CA GLY A 823 31.57 40.49 -18.69
C GLY A 823 30.96 41.35 -17.59
N LEU A 824 31.74 42.30 -17.06
CA LEU A 824 31.31 43.32 -16.11
C LEU A 824 32.32 44.48 -16.09
N GLY A 825 31.85 45.72 -16.03
CA GLY A 825 32.72 46.89 -15.85
C GLY A 825 33.82 47.02 -16.92
N GLY A 826 33.51 46.68 -18.16
CA GLY A 826 34.45 46.73 -19.29
C GLY A 826 35.45 45.57 -19.38
N ALA A 827 35.53 44.69 -18.38
CA ALA A 827 36.27 43.45 -18.48
C ALA A 827 35.36 42.34 -19.03
N THR A 828 35.88 41.50 -19.93
CA THR A 828 35.20 40.29 -20.41
C THR A 828 36.22 39.18 -20.56
N LYS A 829 35.98 38.05 -19.90
CA LYS A 829 36.86 36.88 -19.90
C LYS A 829 36.04 35.60 -19.99
N VAL A 830 36.62 34.50 -20.46
CA VAL A 830 36.05 33.18 -20.19
C VAL A 830 35.97 32.99 -18.68
N PHE A 831 34.91 32.39 -18.16
CA PHE A 831 34.69 32.32 -16.70
C PHE A 831 35.86 31.60 -15.99
N ALA A 832 36.48 30.62 -16.63
CA ALA A 832 37.70 29.95 -16.16
C ALA A 832 38.93 30.87 -16.02
N ASP A 833 39.01 31.98 -16.74
CA ASP A 833 40.19 32.86 -16.81
C ASP A 833 40.18 33.96 -15.74
N PHE A 834 39.14 34.05 -14.92
CA PHE A 834 39.16 34.91 -13.74
C PHE A 834 40.15 34.35 -12.72
N THR A 835 40.85 35.24 -12.01
CA THR A 835 41.76 34.88 -10.93
C THR A 835 41.07 35.12 -9.60
N LEU A 836 41.02 34.09 -8.76
CA LEU A 836 40.48 34.13 -7.42
C LEU A 836 41.56 34.51 -6.41
N ASP A 837 41.17 34.74 -5.15
CA ASP A 837 42.13 34.92 -4.07
C ASP A 837 43.09 33.71 -3.98
N GLY A 838 44.38 33.98 -3.75
CA GLY A 838 45.41 32.96 -3.75
C GLY A 838 45.83 32.46 -5.14
N GLY A 839 45.33 33.09 -6.23
CA GLY A 839 45.77 32.81 -7.60
C GLY A 839 45.08 31.62 -8.26
N ALA A 840 44.07 31.03 -7.62
CA ALA A 840 43.27 29.96 -8.20
C ALA A 840 42.34 30.48 -9.32
N HIS A 841 41.73 29.56 -10.06
CA HIS A 841 40.77 29.86 -11.13
C HIS A 841 39.40 29.23 -10.82
N PRO A 842 38.27 29.80 -11.29
CA PRO A 842 36.95 29.21 -11.13
C PRO A 842 36.88 27.78 -11.65
N VAL A 843 36.28 26.90 -10.84
CA VAL A 843 35.95 25.52 -11.23
C VAL A 843 34.48 25.32 -10.88
N ILE A 844 33.64 24.94 -11.86
CA ILE A 844 32.24 24.62 -11.63
C ILE A 844 32.11 23.14 -11.28
N THR A 845 31.40 22.82 -10.19
CA THR A 845 31.11 21.43 -9.79
C THR A 845 29.63 21.11 -9.98
N THR A 846 29.23 19.85 -9.72
CA THR A 846 27.83 19.42 -9.72
C THR A 846 27.03 19.89 -8.49
N SER A 847 27.71 20.44 -7.49
CA SER A 847 27.13 21.04 -6.29
C SER A 847 27.24 22.56 -6.33
N TYR A 848 26.31 23.26 -5.67
CA TYR A 848 26.39 24.72 -5.55
C TYR A 848 27.61 25.16 -4.76
N GLN A 849 28.24 26.22 -5.24
CA GLN A 849 29.37 26.87 -4.58
C GLN A 849 29.38 28.36 -4.93
N ASP A 850 29.98 29.14 -4.05
CA ASP A 850 30.17 30.57 -4.26
C ASP A 850 31.52 30.81 -4.94
N ILE A 851 31.49 31.26 -6.19
CA ILE A 851 32.69 31.69 -6.89
C ILE A 851 32.88 33.18 -6.63
N ARG A 852 33.87 33.52 -5.79
CA ARG A 852 34.17 34.88 -5.34
C ARG A 852 35.27 35.51 -6.19
N ILE A 853 34.92 36.37 -7.13
CA ILE A 853 35.84 37.01 -8.08
C ILE A 853 36.25 38.39 -7.54
N PRO A 854 37.53 38.62 -7.16
CA PRO A 854 38.01 39.94 -6.76
C PRO A 854 37.97 40.89 -7.96
N MET A 855 37.08 41.88 -7.93
CA MET A 855 36.73 42.67 -9.12
C MET A 855 37.92 43.49 -9.64
N ALA A 856 38.58 44.24 -8.76
CA ALA A 856 39.70 45.09 -9.14
C ALA A 856 40.90 44.29 -9.67
N ALA A 857 41.23 43.14 -9.04
CA ALA A 857 42.32 42.26 -9.48
C ALA A 857 42.07 41.65 -10.87
N ASN A 858 40.81 41.55 -11.27
CA ASN A 858 40.41 41.03 -12.57
C ASN A 858 40.15 42.13 -13.61
N GLY A 859 40.45 43.39 -13.30
CA GLY A 859 40.32 44.52 -14.21
C GLY A 859 38.88 45.04 -14.39
N ILE A 860 37.94 44.66 -13.51
CA ILE A 860 36.56 45.12 -13.56
C ILE A 860 36.49 46.57 -13.04
N ASN A 861 35.99 47.50 -13.88
CA ASN A 861 35.74 48.87 -13.46
C ASN A 861 34.47 48.95 -12.60
N ARG A 862 34.67 49.24 -11.31
CA ARG A 862 33.59 49.32 -10.30
C ARG A 862 32.81 50.64 -10.32
N ASN A 863 33.35 51.70 -10.93
CA ASN A 863 32.70 53.01 -10.99
C ASN A 863 31.65 53.07 -12.11
N SER A 864 31.76 52.16 -13.09
CA SER A 864 30.89 52.12 -14.26
C SER A 864 30.69 50.66 -14.70
N PRO A 865 30.03 49.84 -13.86
CA PRO A 865 29.92 48.39 -14.09
C PRO A 865 29.05 48.04 -15.30
N SER A 866 28.15 48.94 -15.71
CA SER A 866 27.18 48.72 -16.79
C SER A 866 26.32 47.48 -16.53
N GLN A 867 26.52 46.41 -17.28
CA GLN A 867 25.75 45.18 -17.23
C GLN A 867 26.66 44.00 -16.92
N LEU A 868 26.19 43.09 -16.07
CA LEU A 868 26.75 41.75 -15.97
C LEU A 868 26.22 40.92 -17.14
N ALA A 869 27.10 40.51 -18.05
CA ALA A 869 26.73 39.78 -19.25
C ALA A 869 27.42 38.41 -19.29
N MET A 870 26.66 37.35 -19.55
CA MET A 870 27.17 36.00 -19.75
C MET A 870 26.87 35.53 -21.18
N GLY A 871 27.87 35.06 -21.92
CA GLY A 871 27.74 34.62 -23.31
C GLY A 871 28.25 33.19 -23.51
N PHE A 872 27.42 32.31 -24.09
CA PHE A 872 27.64 30.86 -24.19
C PHE A 872 28.04 30.39 -25.60
N TRP A 873 28.81 31.23 -26.31
CA TRP A 873 29.18 31.01 -27.72
C TRP A 873 30.56 30.33 -27.91
N TYR A 874 31.14 29.76 -26.84
CA TYR A 874 32.52 29.27 -26.79
C TYR A 874 32.67 27.74 -26.81
N GLY A 875 31.74 27.01 -27.44
CA GLY A 875 31.97 25.63 -27.86
C GLY A 875 31.57 24.51 -26.89
N GLY A 876 30.46 24.65 -26.15
CA GLY A 876 29.92 23.58 -25.29
C GLY A 876 28.40 23.41 -25.36
N ASN A 877 27.90 22.24 -24.97
CA ASN A 877 26.49 22.01 -24.63
C ASN A 877 26.41 21.49 -23.20
N SER A 878 25.61 22.15 -22.35
CA SER A 878 25.35 21.73 -20.96
C SER A 878 24.20 22.57 -20.39
N THR A 879 23.98 22.40 -19.09
CA THR A 879 23.15 23.28 -18.26
C THR A 879 23.99 23.80 -17.10
N ILE A 880 23.92 25.11 -16.83
CA ILE A 880 24.34 25.66 -15.54
C ILE A 880 23.10 26.10 -14.75
N THR A 881 23.20 26.09 -13.43
CA THR A 881 22.17 26.62 -12.54
C THR A 881 22.78 27.66 -11.60
N ILE A 882 22.19 28.85 -11.56
CA ILE A 882 22.62 29.99 -10.76
C ILE A 882 21.58 30.21 -9.66
N ASP A 883 22.02 30.15 -8.41
CA ASP A 883 21.18 30.43 -7.25
C ASP A 883 21.06 31.95 -7.05
N HIS A 884 22.19 32.65 -6.98
CA HIS A 884 22.20 34.10 -6.88
C HIS A 884 23.50 34.73 -7.37
N ILE A 885 23.44 36.04 -7.64
CA ILE A 885 24.53 36.91 -8.05
C ILE A 885 24.55 38.12 -7.11
N THR A 886 25.66 38.35 -6.42
CA THR A 886 25.81 39.45 -5.44
C THR A 886 27.16 40.16 -5.58
N PHE A 887 27.24 41.39 -5.07
CA PHE A 887 28.50 42.11 -4.84
C PHE A 887 28.78 42.21 -3.35
N GLN A 888 30.00 41.86 -2.94
CA GLN A 888 30.41 41.77 -1.52
C GLN A 888 31.68 42.55 -1.22
#